data_AF-A0A8E6LA89-F1
#
_entry.id   AF-A0A8E6LA89-F1
#
_cell.length_a   1.000
_cell.length_b   1.000
_cell.length_c   1.000
_cell.angle_alpha   90.00
_cell.angle_beta   90.00
_cell.angle_gamma   90.00
#
_symmetry.space_group_name_H-M   'P 1'
#
loop_
_entity.id
_entity.type
_entity.pdbx_description
1 polymer ?
#
loop_
_entity_poly.entity_id
_entity_poly.type
_entity_poly.pdbx_seq_one_letter_code
_entity_poly.pdbx_strand_id
1 'polypeptide(L)'
;MGNGRSIRYMERRKGTNSVWEVLPLEFLEHTMSKDNDSPVKFNASTDKSLAWSFNRGTGIGVLKQGNITYAMHGQRNHDLDAGKNLLFTGKNGDIDLLDDVYQGAGSLTFKDDYTVHSSKDKIWSGSGVIIDKGVTVNWQVNGVKGDNLHKLGKGTLLVSAKGVNEGGLKVGDGITILNQKADERGNIQAFSSVNIASGRPSVILGDNKQINPDNIAWGYRGGVLDINGNDLIFHQLKAADYGAILANNSADFATVTLDYSLKPNDIELESWAESRNGTIGNLYKYNNPYTHTTDFFILNKNRYGYFPANQSSTDVWKYVGHNQSDAQKLAADHINAAGYVFHGQLKGNLNVENHLPRGSSGALVMDGSADTNGSFTQENGRLTMQGHPVIHAYNEQWVADKIAQLGDHSVLTQPTSFQQDDWENRTFAFRSLVLKNADFGLGRNATLTTNIIANNSKVTLGDKRVFIDKKDGAGTNFKLEEGESTPQKASDKSLFKGGVKLENNSVLNINGAFRGGIQANGSTVNISSNDAILGDSSLSDTSVNLVKGANILATKGISSNSVINISDAIFNINGRADETSHALHPVYNSASSWNLNGDNARLNVGPYSILSGDITAHGAGVVSIGGGELSPDLTPEENILLSVFNGYKNTGRSFECS
;
A
#
# COMPACT_ATOMS: atom_id res chain seq x y z
N MET A 1 73.61 5.03 14.26
CA MET A 1 73.59 4.72 12.81
C MET A 1 72.42 3.81 12.56
N GLY A 2 71.38 4.33 11.89
CA GLY A 2 70.09 3.67 11.75
C GLY A 2 70.10 2.65 10.61
N ASN A 3 69.67 1.42 10.92
CA ASN A 3 69.37 0.41 9.91
C ASN A 3 67.91 0.58 9.48
N GLY A 4 67.73 1.28 8.35
CA GLY A 4 66.44 1.41 7.67
C GLY A 4 65.91 0.05 7.22
N ARG A 5 64.75 -0.34 7.74
CA ARG A 5 63.94 -1.43 7.18
C ARG A 5 63.23 -0.90 5.94
N SER A 6 63.75 -1.26 4.78
CA SER A 6 63.06 -1.18 3.49
C SER A 6 61.72 -1.91 3.57
N ILE A 7 60.64 -1.18 3.31
CA ILE A 7 59.31 -1.73 3.07
C ILE A 7 59.35 -2.39 1.69
N ARG A 8 59.34 -3.72 1.65
CA ARG A 8 59.19 -4.49 0.40
C ARG A 8 57.73 -4.38 -0.06
N TYR A 9 57.52 -3.77 -1.22
CA TYR A 9 56.29 -3.86 -2.00
C TYR A 9 55.93 -5.33 -2.21
N MET A 10 54.76 -5.77 -1.72
CA MET A 10 54.22 -7.08 -2.10
C MET A 10 53.63 -6.98 -3.52
N GLU A 11 54.19 -7.77 -4.43
CA GLU A 11 53.67 -7.99 -5.77
C GLU A 11 52.23 -8.51 -5.73
N ARG A 12 51.40 -7.99 -6.63
CA ARG A 12 50.03 -8.45 -6.90
C ARG A 12 50.06 -9.92 -7.34
N ARG A 13 49.83 -10.86 -6.40
CA ARG A 13 49.49 -12.24 -6.76
C ARG A 13 48.14 -12.23 -7.47
N LYS A 14 48.16 -12.46 -8.79
CA LYS A 14 46.95 -12.73 -9.59
C LYS A 14 46.42 -14.10 -9.17
N GLY A 15 45.32 -14.16 -8.42
CA GLY A 15 44.62 -15.42 -8.17
C GLY A 15 44.02 -15.96 -9.47
N THR A 16 44.23 -17.23 -9.79
CA THR A 16 43.72 -17.87 -11.01
C THR A 16 42.57 -18.84 -10.76
N ASN A 17 42.39 -19.31 -9.52
CA ASN A 17 41.47 -20.40 -9.20
C ASN A 17 40.62 -20.08 -7.98
N SER A 18 39.38 -20.57 -8.00
CA SER A 18 38.51 -20.70 -6.84
C SER A 18 38.29 -22.19 -6.57
N VAL A 19 38.30 -22.57 -5.30
CA VAL A 19 38.06 -23.95 -4.85
C VAL A 19 36.82 -23.93 -3.98
N TRP A 20 35.88 -24.83 -4.25
CA TRP A 20 34.67 -25.02 -3.48
C TRP A 20 34.58 -26.47 -3.02
N GLU A 21 34.01 -26.66 -1.83
CA GLU A 21 33.65 -27.97 -1.33
C GLU A 21 32.24 -28.33 -1.82
N VAL A 22 32.08 -29.54 -2.34
CA VAL A 22 30.77 -30.05 -2.77
C VAL A 22 29.92 -30.32 -1.53
N LEU A 23 28.61 -30.02 -1.59
CA LEU A 23 27.71 -30.24 -0.46
C LEU A 23 27.69 -31.73 -0.05
N PRO A 24 28.10 -32.06 1.19
CA PRO A 24 28.17 -33.45 1.65
C PRO A 24 26.79 -33.93 2.11
N LEU A 25 26.01 -34.55 1.23
CA LEU A 25 24.61 -34.94 1.50
C LEU A 25 24.46 -35.85 2.73
N GLU A 26 25.29 -36.89 2.87
CA GLU A 26 25.25 -37.79 4.03
C GLU A 26 25.48 -37.06 5.36
N PHE A 27 26.40 -36.09 5.36
CA PHE A 27 26.65 -35.25 6.54
C PHE A 27 25.44 -34.39 6.87
N LEU A 28 24.75 -33.83 5.87
CA LEU A 28 23.54 -33.03 6.07
C LEU A 28 22.38 -33.88 6.62
N GLU A 29 22.14 -35.06 6.05
CA GLU A 29 21.10 -35.99 6.52
C GLU A 29 21.38 -36.46 7.94
N HIS A 30 22.62 -36.86 8.22
CA HIS A 30 23.05 -37.24 9.57
C HIS A 30 22.81 -36.09 10.56
N THR A 31 23.24 -34.88 10.18
CA THR A 31 23.07 -33.67 10.99
C THR A 31 21.61 -33.36 11.28
N MET A 32 20.69 -33.48 10.31
CA MET A 32 19.26 -33.25 10.55
C MET A 32 18.62 -34.35 11.41
N SER A 33 19.04 -35.61 11.21
CA SER A 33 18.48 -36.76 11.93
C SER A 33 18.79 -36.75 13.43
N LYS A 34 19.98 -36.27 13.82
CA LYS A 34 20.45 -36.26 15.23
C LYS A 34 19.60 -35.34 16.12
N ASP A 35 18.84 -34.44 15.51
CA ASP A 35 18.02 -33.44 16.20
C ASP A 35 16.56 -33.89 16.35
N ASN A 36 16.21 -35.08 15.88
CA ASN A 36 14.87 -35.65 16.04
C ASN A 36 14.83 -36.66 17.19
N ASP A 37 13.84 -36.51 18.06
CA ASP A 37 13.39 -37.62 18.90
C ASP A 37 12.62 -38.65 18.05
N SER A 38 12.37 -39.83 18.61
CA SER A 38 11.59 -40.86 17.92
C SER A 38 10.18 -40.35 17.56
N PRO A 39 9.66 -40.66 16.36
CA PRO A 39 8.32 -40.23 15.95
C PRO A 39 7.24 -40.65 16.96
N VAL A 40 6.39 -39.69 17.33
CA VAL A 40 5.27 -39.88 18.24
C VAL A 40 4.04 -40.27 17.43
N LYS A 41 3.54 -41.49 17.66
CA LYS A 41 2.32 -41.99 17.01
C LYS A 41 1.16 -41.99 18.01
N PHE A 42 0.11 -41.23 17.70
CA PHE A 42 -1.13 -41.25 18.46
C PHE A 42 -1.94 -42.51 18.14
N ASN A 43 -2.45 -43.16 19.19
CA ASN A 43 -3.35 -44.29 19.09
C ASN A 43 -4.81 -43.85 19.29
N ALA A 44 -5.52 -43.64 18.18
CA ALA A 44 -6.93 -43.27 18.17
C ALA A 44 -7.88 -44.35 18.73
N SER A 45 -7.38 -45.56 19.03
CA SER A 45 -8.20 -46.62 19.65
C SER A 45 -8.37 -46.43 21.15
N THR A 46 -7.72 -45.42 21.75
CA THR A 46 -7.85 -45.09 23.17
C THR A 46 -8.51 -43.73 23.33
N ASP A 47 -9.45 -43.61 24.26
CA ASP A 47 -10.10 -42.31 24.60
C ASP A 47 -9.20 -41.38 25.43
N LYS A 48 -7.89 -41.64 25.45
CA LYS A 48 -6.91 -40.91 26.27
C LYS A 48 -6.04 -40.02 25.41
N SER A 49 -5.90 -38.76 25.82
CA SER A 49 -4.91 -37.82 25.31
C SER A 49 -3.48 -38.33 25.50
N LEU A 50 -2.56 -37.86 24.67
CA LEU A 50 -1.11 -37.91 24.93
C LEU A 50 -0.78 -36.89 26.03
N ALA A 51 -0.57 -37.38 27.24
CA ALA A 51 -0.17 -36.55 28.37
C ALA A 51 1.31 -36.14 28.23
N TRP A 52 1.57 -34.83 28.13
CA TRP A 52 2.91 -34.27 27.97
C TRP A 52 3.39 -33.62 29.26
N SER A 53 4.31 -34.28 29.96
CA SER A 53 4.99 -33.74 31.15
C SER A 53 6.41 -33.27 30.81
N PHE A 54 6.89 -32.23 31.48
CA PHE A 54 8.21 -31.66 31.24
C PHE A 54 8.86 -31.11 32.51
N ASN A 55 10.14 -31.44 32.73
CA ASN A 55 10.92 -30.90 33.83
C ASN A 55 11.88 -29.82 33.31
N ARG A 56 11.56 -28.55 33.59
CA ARG A 56 12.37 -27.39 33.21
C ARG A 56 13.80 -27.42 33.77
N GLY A 57 14.02 -28.01 34.94
CA GLY A 57 15.34 -28.07 35.56
C GLY A 57 16.29 -29.04 34.84
N THR A 58 15.76 -30.13 34.29
CA THR A 58 16.57 -31.14 33.58
C THR A 58 16.52 -30.99 32.05
N GLY A 59 15.50 -30.33 31.51
CA GLY A 59 15.21 -30.28 30.07
C GLY A 59 14.63 -31.58 29.52
N ILE A 60 14.16 -32.48 30.39
CA ILE A 60 13.63 -33.80 30.00
C ILE A 60 12.11 -33.79 30.14
N GLY A 61 11.42 -34.23 29.09
CA GLY A 61 9.99 -34.45 29.05
C GLY A 61 9.61 -35.82 28.54
N VAL A 62 8.33 -36.12 28.64
CA VAL A 62 7.74 -37.39 28.26
C VAL A 62 6.36 -37.15 27.70
N LEU A 63 6.03 -37.79 26.57
CA LEU A 63 4.66 -37.95 26.09
C LEU A 63 4.18 -39.37 26.35
N LYS A 64 3.05 -39.52 27.03
CA LYS A 64 2.52 -40.83 27.43
C LYS A 64 1.07 -41.01 27.01
N GLN A 65 0.77 -42.15 26.39
CA GLN A 65 -0.60 -42.59 26.10
C GLN A 65 -0.76 -44.06 26.49
N GLY A 66 -1.52 -44.31 27.57
CA GLY A 66 -1.64 -45.64 28.15
C GLY A 66 -0.29 -46.18 28.62
N ASN A 67 0.16 -47.29 28.01
CA ASN A 67 1.44 -47.93 28.33
C ASN A 67 2.59 -47.49 27.41
N ILE A 68 2.30 -46.73 26.35
CA ILE A 68 3.31 -46.24 25.42
C ILE A 68 3.85 -44.90 25.94
N THR A 69 5.18 -44.79 25.92
CA THR A 69 5.92 -43.63 26.42
C THR A 69 6.93 -43.21 25.36
N TYR A 70 6.96 -41.93 25.01
CA TYR A 70 7.92 -41.32 24.10
C TYR A 70 8.77 -40.32 24.88
N ALA A 71 10.09 -40.36 24.67
CA ALA A 71 10.99 -39.35 25.20
C ALA A 71 10.79 -38.01 24.47
N MET A 72 11.02 -36.92 25.18
CA MET A 72 11.06 -35.58 24.64
C MET A 72 12.18 -34.81 25.33
N HIS A 73 12.93 -34.04 24.56
CA HIS A 73 14.00 -33.18 25.08
C HIS A 73 13.71 -31.72 24.75
N GLY A 74 13.84 -30.86 25.75
CA GLY A 74 13.70 -29.41 25.63
C GLY A 74 14.97 -28.67 26.01
N GLN A 75 14.85 -27.36 26.17
CA GLN A 75 15.93 -26.49 26.61
C GLN A 75 16.45 -26.91 27.99
N ARG A 76 17.77 -26.94 28.14
CA ARG A 76 18.43 -27.21 29.41
C ARG A 76 19.25 -26.00 29.84
N ASN A 77 18.86 -25.34 30.93
CA ASN A 77 19.43 -24.04 31.34
C ASN A 77 19.33 -23.01 30.20
N HIS A 78 20.46 -22.53 29.67
CA HIS A 78 20.53 -21.59 28.54
C HIS A 78 20.86 -22.29 27.21
N ASP A 79 20.99 -23.61 27.21
CA ASP A 79 21.31 -24.40 26.02
C ASP A 79 20.04 -24.77 25.24
N LEU A 80 19.84 -24.07 24.12
CA LEU A 80 18.72 -24.32 23.21
C LEU A 80 18.92 -25.60 22.38
N ASP A 81 20.17 -25.99 22.09
CA ASP A 81 20.52 -27.14 21.23
C ASP A 81 20.23 -28.49 21.92
N ALA A 82 20.10 -28.47 23.24
CA ALA A 82 19.61 -29.63 24.00
C ALA A 82 18.19 -30.06 23.61
N GLY A 83 17.39 -29.15 23.04
CA GLY A 83 16.04 -29.40 22.58
C GLY A 83 16.00 -30.22 21.28
N LYS A 84 15.05 -31.16 21.19
CA LYS A 84 14.89 -32.05 20.02
C LYS A 84 13.53 -31.87 19.36
N ASN A 85 13.49 -32.13 18.06
CA ASN A 85 12.29 -32.08 17.24
C ASN A 85 11.38 -33.26 17.54
N LEU A 86 10.07 -33.03 17.49
CA LEU A 86 9.04 -34.06 17.56
C LEU A 86 8.27 -34.14 16.25
N LEU A 87 8.07 -35.37 15.78
CA LEU A 87 7.23 -35.69 14.63
C LEU A 87 5.97 -36.41 15.11
N PHE A 88 4.80 -35.81 14.87
CA PHE A 88 3.50 -36.36 15.24
C PHE A 88 2.79 -37.00 14.04
N THR A 89 2.28 -38.22 14.26
CA THR A 89 1.51 -39.01 13.28
C THR A 89 0.34 -39.72 13.98
N GLY A 90 -0.66 -40.13 13.22
CA GLY A 90 -1.88 -40.75 13.72
C GLY A 90 -3.05 -39.78 13.69
N LYS A 91 -4.15 -40.20 13.06
CA LYS A 91 -5.33 -39.36 12.83
C LYS A 91 -5.99 -38.91 14.13
N ASN A 92 -6.52 -37.69 14.12
CA ASN A 92 -7.29 -37.09 15.21
C ASN A 92 -6.52 -37.12 16.54
N GLY A 93 -5.25 -36.74 16.49
CA GLY A 93 -4.40 -36.73 17.67
C GLY A 93 -4.88 -35.73 18.71
N ASP A 94 -4.71 -36.08 19.98
CA ASP A 94 -5.05 -35.22 21.11
C ASP A 94 -3.90 -35.20 22.11
N ILE A 95 -3.38 -34.01 22.42
CA ILE A 95 -2.23 -33.78 23.31
C ILE A 95 -2.66 -32.84 24.45
N ASP A 96 -2.40 -33.24 25.70
CA ASP A 96 -2.63 -32.42 26.90
C ASP A 96 -1.30 -32.06 27.56
N LEU A 97 -0.94 -30.78 27.59
CA LEU A 97 0.25 -30.28 28.29
C LEU A 97 -0.01 -30.20 29.80
N LEU A 98 0.80 -30.94 30.56
CA LEU A 98 0.70 -31.00 32.02
C LEU A 98 1.64 -30.00 32.73
N ASP A 99 2.70 -29.56 32.04
CA ASP A 99 3.71 -28.62 32.50
C ASP A 99 4.00 -27.57 31.41
N ASP A 100 4.60 -26.44 31.79
CA ASP A 100 5.09 -25.46 30.82
C ASP A 100 6.27 -26.05 30.05
N VAL A 101 6.20 -26.03 28.72
CA VAL A 101 7.20 -26.66 27.85
C VAL A 101 8.08 -25.60 27.19
N TYR A 102 9.38 -25.65 27.48
CA TYR A 102 10.40 -24.84 26.81
C TYR A 102 11.27 -25.76 25.98
N GLN A 103 10.94 -25.93 24.70
CA GLN A 103 11.55 -26.94 23.83
C GLN A 103 12.89 -26.51 23.21
N GLY A 104 13.34 -25.27 23.46
CA GLY A 104 14.61 -24.77 22.92
C GLY A 104 14.57 -24.70 21.39
N ALA A 105 15.58 -25.27 20.73
CA ALA A 105 15.65 -25.33 19.27
C ALA A 105 14.79 -26.45 18.64
N GLY A 106 14.12 -27.29 19.46
CA GLY A 106 13.25 -28.35 18.97
C GLY A 106 11.95 -27.82 18.35
N SER A 107 11.59 -28.36 17.18
CA SER A 107 10.37 -28.05 16.42
C SER A 107 9.32 -29.13 16.57
N LEU A 108 8.06 -28.80 16.25
CA LEU A 108 6.96 -29.76 16.15
C LEU A 108 6.55 -29.90 14.70
N THR A 109 6.54 -31.13 14.18
CA THR A 109 6.01 -31.43 12.84
C THR A 109 4.77 -32.30 12.94
N PHE A 110 3.67 -31.87 12.33
CA PHE A 110 2.39 -32.60 12.32
C PHE A 110 2.10 -33.15 10.92
N LYS A 111 1.94 -34.48 10.83
CA LYS A 111 1.59 -35.21 9.59
C LYS A 111 0.11 -35.57 9.47
N ASP A 112 -0.63 -35.46 10.56
CA ASP A 112 -2.06 -35.74 10.66
C ASP A 112 -2.74 -34.67 11.52
N ASP A 113 -4.07 -34.60 11.50
CA ASP A 113 -4.85 -33.62 12.26
C ASP A 113 -4.70 -33.83 13.77
N TYR A 114 -4.50 -32.75 14.52
CA TYR A 114 -4.28 -32.78 15.98
C TYR A 114 -5.01 -31.65 16.71
N THR A 115 -5.38 -31.90 17.97
CA THR A 115 -5.68 -30.87 18.97
C THR A 115 -4.57 -30.87 20.02
N VAL A 116 -4.02 -29.70 20.32
CA VAL A 116 -3.03 -29.49 21.38
C VAL A 116 -3.64 -28.53 22.38
N HIS A 117 -3.85 -29.00 23.60
CA HIS A 117 -4.49 -28.24 24.66
C HIS A 117 -3.73 -28.41 25.98
N SER A 118 -4.22 -27.72 27.01
CA SER A 118 -3.73 -27.87 28.36
C SER A 118 -4.88 -27.78 29.34
N SER A 119 -5.08 -28.82 30.14
CA SER A 119 -6.02 -28.83 31.27
C SER A 119 -5.58 -27.94 32.45
N LYS A 120 -4.36 -27.40 32.43
CA LYS A 120 -3.75 -26.61 33.51
C LYS A 120 -3.18 -25.26 33.06
N ASP A 121 -3.72 -24.71 31.96
CA ASP A 121 -3.32 -23.42 31.37
C ASP A 121 -1.80 -23.24 31.19
N LYS A 122 -1.13 -24.31 30.74
CA LYS A 122 0.29 -24.36 30.43
C LYS A 122 0.61 -23.68 29.11
N ILE A 123 1.88 -23.32 28.98
CA ILE A 123 2.42 -22.64 27.80
C ILE A 123 3.44 -23.52 27.07
N TRP A 124 3.68 -23.19 25.80
CA TRP A 124 4.72 -23.82 25.00
C TRP A 124 5.55 -22.77 24.27
N SER A 125 6.87 -22.99 24.21
CA SER A 125 7.78 -22.31 23.28
C SER A 125 8.81 -23.27 22.72
N GLY A 126 9.31 -22.99 21.52
CA GLY A 126 10.27 -23.82 20.78
C GLY A 126 10.61 -23.18 19.43
N SER A 127 11.30 -23.91 18.55
CA SER A 127 11.72 -23.34 17.26
C SER A 127 10.57 -23.13 16.26
N GLY A 128 9.43 -23.79 16.49
CA GLY A 128 8.19 -23.55 15.75
C GLY A 128 7.39 -24.81 15.46
N VAL A 129 6.31 -24.63 14.72
CA VAL A 129 5.40 -25.67 14.25
C VAL A 129 5.44 -25.77 12.73
N ILE A 130 5.50 -26.99 12.21
CA ILE A 130 5.45 -27.35 10.80
C ILE A 130 4.21 -28.22 10.59
N ILE A 131 3.27 -27.73 9.78
CA ILE A 131 2.01 -28.44 9.53
C ILE A 131 1.95 -28.86 8.06
N ASP A 132 1.89 -30.16 7.81
CA ASP A 132 1.88 -30.69 6.45
C ASP A 132 0.62 -30.27 5.68
N LYS A 133 0.72 -30.35 4.34
CA LYS A 133 -0.39 -29.96 3.46
C LYS A 133 -1.64 -30.80 3.75
N GLY A 134 -2.78 -30.12 3.92
CA GLY A 134 -4.07 -30.77 4.17
C GLY A 134 -4.31 -31.17 5.63
N VAL A 135 -3.35 -30.88 6.51
CA VAL A 135 -3.45 -31.11 7.96
C VAL A 135 -3.92 -29.83 8.65
N THR A 136 -4.76 -29.99 9.66
CA THR A 136 -5.18 -28.93 10.57
C THR A 136 -4.77 -29.27 12.01
N VAL A 137 -4.08 -28.32 12.65
CA VAL A 137 -3.78 -28.41 14.08
C VAL A 137 -4.58 -27.34 14.82
N ASN A 138 -5.44 -27.79 15.74
CA ASN A 138 -6.14 -26.93 16.67
C ASN A 138 -5.27 -26.68 17.90
N TRP A 139 -4.77 -25.45 18.04
CA TRP A 139 -3.78 -25.06 19.01
C TRP A 139 -4.41 -24.20 20.11
N GLN A 140 -4.54 -24.78 21.30
CA GLN A 140 -5.20 -24.21 22.47
C GLN A 140 -4.23 -23.89 23.61
N VAL A 141 -2.96 -23.70 23.29
CA VAL A 141 -1.88 -23.43 24.24
C VAL A 141 -1.31 -22.03 23.98
N ASN A 142 -1.18 -21.21 25.03
CA ASN A 142 -0.59 -19.87 24.91
C ASN A 142 0.95 -19.94 24.81
N GLY A 143 1.54 -18.86 24.33
CA GLY A 143 2.99 -18.69 24.22
C GLY A 143 3.59 -17.92 25.40
N VAL A 144 4.85 -17.49 25.23
CA VAL A 144 5.62 -16.79 26.26
C VAL A 144 5.88 -15.34 25.82
N LYS A 145 5.77 -14.40 26.76
CA LYS A 145 6.15 -12.99 26.52
C LYS A 145 7.59 -12.88 26.01
N GLY A 146 7.79 -12.16 24.91
CA GLY A 146 9.11 -11.96 24.30
C GLY A 146 9.58 -13.11 23.41
N ASP A 147 8.80 -14.19 23.30
CA ASP A 147 8.99 -15.27 22.33
C ASP A 147 8.03 -15.13 21.14
N ASN A 148 8.40 -15.69 19.99
CA ASN A 148 7.54 -15.73 18.82
C ASN A 148 7.31 -17.18 18.36
N LEU A 149 6.06 -17.60 18.28
CA LEU A 149 5.70 -18.84 17.61
C LEU A 149 6.03 -18.72 16.12
N HIS A 150 6.85 -19.62 15.60
CA HIS A 150 7.10 -19.71 14.16
C HIS A 150 6.19 -20.78 13.54
N LYS A 151 5.41 -20.41 12.53
CA LYS A 151 4.53 -21.34 11.78
C LYS A 151 5.06 -21.50 10.35
N LEU A 152 5.40 -22.74 9.98
CA LEU A 152 5.67 -23.19 8.60
C LEU A 152 4.80 -24.40 8.18
N GLY A 153 4.96 -24.82 6.93
CA GLY A 153 4.17 -25.89 6.33
C GLY A 153 2.83 -25.42 5.77
N LYS A 154 2.38 -26.12 4.72
CA LYS A 154 1.23 -25.72 3.90
C LYS A 154 -0.14 -25.98 4.56
N GLY A 155 -0.17 -26.62 5.72
CA GLY A 155 -1.38 -26.88 6.47
C GLY A 155 -1.87 -25.68 7.28
N THR A 156 -2.88 -25.95 8.11
CA THR A 156 -3.64 -24.95 8.86
C THR A 156 -3.31 -25.02 10.35
N LEU A 157 -2.94 -23.89 10.92
CA LEU A 157 -2.90 -23.69 12.38
C LEU A 157 -4.16 -22.94 12.80
N LEU A 158 -5.06 -23.59 13.55
CA LEU A 158 -6.22 -22.94 14.16
C LEU A 158 -5.86 -22.57 15.61
N VAL A 159 -5.68 -21.29 15.89
CA VAL A 159 -5.36 -20.79 17.24
C VAL A 159 -6.68 -20.56 18.00
N SER A 160 -6.91 -21.29 19.08
CA SER A 160 -8.15 -21.21 19.87
C SER A 160 -7.95 -21.35 21.38
N ALA A 161 -6.79 -20.92 21.89
CA ALA A 161 -6.52 -20.88 23.33
C ALA A 161 -7.39 -19.82 24.04
N LYS A 162 -7.36 -19.78 25.37
CA LYS A 162 -8.13 -18.83 26.18
C LYS A 162 -7.27 -17.68 26.69
N GLY A 163 -7.88 -16.51 26.83
CA GLY A 163 -7.28 -15.35 27.48
C GLY A 163 -6.28 -14.60 26.61
N VAL A 164 -5.34 -13.92 27.28
CA VAL A 164 -4.32 -13.09 26.66
C VAL A 164 -3.04 -13.89 26.45
N ASN A 165 -2.69 -14.14 25.19
CA ASN A 165 -1.37 -14.65 24.83
C ASN A 165 -0.37 -13.49 24.68
N GLU A 166 0.67 -13.47 25.52
CA GLU A 166 1.72 -12.44 25.46
C GLU A 166 2.79 -12.72 24.40
N GLY A 167 2.85 -13.94 23.83
CA GLY A 167 3.78 -14.29 22.75
C GLY A 167 3.40 -13.66 21.41
N GLY A 168 4.37 -13.53 20.51
CA GLY A 168 4.14 -13.11 19.12
C GLY A 168 4.04 -14.29 18.15
N LEU A 169 3.74 -14.00 16.89
CA LEU A 169 3.64 -14.97 15.79
C LEU A 169 4.47 -14.52 14.60
N LYS A 170 5.24 -15.44 14.02
CA LYS A 170 5.85 -15.29 12.68
C LYS A 170 5.36 -16.41 11.79
N VAL A 171 4.58 -16.07 10.77
CA VAL A 171 4.02 -17.04 9.82
C VAL A 171 4.76 -16.94 8.49
N GLY A 172 5.22 -18.09 8.00
CA GLY A 172 5.96 -18.18 6.74
C GLY A 172 5.34 -19.11 5.69
N ASP A 173 4.31 -19.90 6.01
CA ASP A 173 3.64 -20.77 5.03
C ASP A 173 2.24 -21.19 5.53
N GLY A 174 1.40 -21.67 4.61
CA GLY A 174 0.08 -22.22 4.89
C GLY A 174 -0.92 -21.22 5.50
N ILE A 175 -1.91 -21.74 6.20
CA ILE A 175 -3.00 -20.94 6.79
C ILE A 175 -2.83 -20.85 8.30
N THR A 176 -3.09 -19.68 8.88
CA THR A 176 -3.24 -19.51 10.33
C THR A 176 -4.55 -18.78 10.61
N ILE A 177 -5.43 -19.38 11.41
CA ILE A 177 -6.71 -18.78 11.79
C ILE A 177 -6.59 -18.33 13.24
N LEU A 178 -6.74 -17.02 13.49
CA LEU A 178 -6.75 -16.45 14.84
C LEU A 178 -8.18 -16.50 15.38
N ASN A 179 -8.45 -17.40 16.31
CA ASN A 179 -9.78 -17.61 16.89
C ASN A 179 -9.68 -17.86 18.41
N GLN A 180 -8.80 -17.10 19.06
CA GLN A 180 -8.60 -17.08 20.51
C GLN A 180 -9.95 -16.84 21.20
N LYS A 181 -10.12 -17.45 22.37
CA LYS A 181 -11.33 -17.34 23.19
C LYS A 181 -11.07 -16.42 24.38
N ALA A 182 -12.11 -15.74 24.83
CA ALA A 182 -12.02 -14.94 26.03
C ALA A 182 -11.80 -15.82 27.28
N ASP A 183 -11.05 -15.30 28.25
CA ASP A 183 -11.01 -15.86 29.61
C ASP A 183 -12.30 -15.55 30.39
N GLU A 184 -12.39 -15.99 31.66
CA GLU A 184 -13.58 -15.73 32.50
C GLU A 184 -13.82 -14.24 32.79
N ARG A 185 -12.83 -13.37 32.53
CA ARG A 185 -12.90 -11.92 32.72
C ARG A 185 -13.21 -11.18 31.41
N GLY A 186 -13.35 -11.89 30.31
CA GLY A 186 -13.60 -11.31 28.98
C GLY A 186 -12.34 -10.85 28.25
N ASN A 187 -11.14 -11.09 28.78
CA ASN A 187 -9.90 -10.71 28.11
C ASN A 187 -9.58 -11.70 26.99
N ILE A 188 -9.12 -11.18 25.85
CA ILE A 188 -8.84 -11.94 24.65
C ILE A 188 -7.68 -11.29 23.89
N GLN A 189 -6.67 -12.07 23.52
CA GLN A 189 -5.62 -11.69 22.58
C GLN A 189 -4.95 -12.95 22.05
N ALA A 190 -4.96 -13.16 20.74
CA ALA A 190 -4.34 -14.31 20.10
C ALA A 190 -2.81 -14.24 20.14
N PHE A 191 -2.24 -13.05 19.88
CA PHE A 191 -0.81 -12.78 19.94
C PHE A 191 -0.54 -11.29 20.22
N SER A 192 0.62 -10.99 20.79
CA SER A 192 1.08 -9.61 21.00
C SER A 192 1.52 -8.92 19.71
N SER A 193 1.99 -9.69 18.72
CA SER A 193 2.33 -9.22 17.37
C SER A 193 2.25 -10.35 16.34
N VAL A 194 2.05 -10.00 15.07
CA VAL A 194 2.04 -10.94 13.95
C VAL A 194 2.92 -10.43 12.82
N ASN A 195 3.88 -11.24 12.38
CA ASN A 195 4.67 -10.99 11.18
C ASN A 195 4.35 -12.01 10.08
N ILE A 196 3.96 -11.52 8.90
CA ILE A 196 3.56 -12.29 7.73
C ILE A 196 4.67 -12.15 6.67
N ALA A 197 5.32 -13.24 6.27
CA ALA A 197 6.45 -13.17 5.34
C ALA A 197 6.50 -14.34 4.35
N SER A 198 7.32 -14.17 3.31
CA SER A 198 7.62 -15.05 2.17
C SER A 198 6.61 -15.12 1.04
N GLY A 199 5.44 -14.48 1.17
CA GLY A 199 4.38 -14.44 0.16
C GLY A 199 3.54 -15.72 0.07
N ARG A 200 3.86 -16.73 0.88
CA ARG A 200 3.14 -18.01 0.95
C ARG A 200 1.96 -18.05 1.94
N PRO A 201 2.01 -17.38 3.11
CA PRO A 201 1.01 -17.61 4.13
C PRO A 201 -0.24 -16.74 3.99
N SER A 202 -1.33 -17.21 4.61
CA SER A 202 -2.54 -16.43 4.90
C SER A 202 -2.87 -16.48 6.39
N VAL A 203 -3.10 -15.32 7.00
CA VAL A 203 -3.63 -15.15 8.35
C VAL A 203 -5.08 -14.71 8.27
N ILE A 204 -5.98 -15.42 8.94
CA ILE A 204 -7.43 -15.15 8.92
C ILE A 204 -7.87 -14.74 10.32
N LEU A 205 -8.59 -13.62 10.43
CA LEU A 205 -9.17 -13.16 11.70
C LEU A 205 -10.53 -13.80 11.94
N GLY A 206 -10.69 -14.45 13.10
CA GLY A 206 -11.98 -14.98 13.55
C GLY A 206 -12.95 -13.88 14.01
N ASP A 207 -12.41 -12.81 14.60
CA ASP A 207 -13.12 -11.58 14.95
C ASP A 207 -12.14 -10.38 15.05
N ASN A 208 -12.66 -9.19 15.36
CA ASN A 208 -11.86 -7.96 15.51
C ASN A 208 -11.14 -7.81 16.87
N LYS A 209 -11.18 -8.82 17.75
CA LYS A 209 -10.55 -8.79 19.09
C LYS A 209 -9.27 -9.62 19.16
N GLN A 210 -8.90 -10.29 18.08
CA GLN A 210 -7.79 -11.23 18.06
C GLN A 210 -6.43 -10.55 18.26
N ILE A 211 -6.24 -9.35 17.71
CA ILE A 211 -4.96 -8.64 17.75
C ILE A 211 -5.20 -7.14 17.54
N ASN A 212 -4.33 -6.31 18.14
CA ASN A 212 -4.23 -4.90 17.77
C ASN A 212 -3.69 -4.79 16.33
N PRO A 213 -4.43 -4.19 15.37
CA PRO A 213 -4.01 -4.08 13.97
C PRO A 213 -2.62 -3.47 13.77
N ASP A 214 -2.20 -2.53 14.63
CA ASP A 214 -0.89 -1.85 14.55
C ASP A 214 0.31 -2.77 14.86
N ASN A 215 0.05 -3.93 15.45
CA ASN A 215 1.05 -4.96 15.76
C ASN A 215 1.14 -6.03 14.66
N ILE A 216 0.45 -5.83 13.54
CA ILE A 216 0.59 -6.65 12.34
C ILE A 216 1.65 -6.02 11.43
N ALA A 217 2.55 -6.85 10.91
CA ALA A 217 3.56 -6.42 9.95
C ALA A 217 3.72 -7.46 8.83
N TRP A 218 3.88 -6.99 7.60
CA TRP A 218 4.29 -7.80 6.47
C TRP A 218 5.79 -7.63 6.25
N GLY A 219 6.53 -8.73 6.44
CA GLY A 219 7.96 -8.78 6.18
C GLY A 219 8.27 -9.05 4.71
N TYR A 220 9.47 -9.56 4.45
CA TYR A 220 9.95 -9.87 3.09
C TYR A 220 8.94 -10.71 2.30
N ARG A 221 8.49 -10.20 1.15
CA ARG A 221 7.45 -10.75 0.25
C ARG A 221 6.06 -10.90 0.87
N GLY A 222 5.84 -10.38 2.08
CA GLY A 222 4.56 -10.37 2.77
C GLY A 222 3.80 -11.70 2.78
N GLY A 223 2.53 -11.64 2.38
CA GLY A 223 1.51 -12.67 2.51
C GLY A 223 0.14 -12.02 2.75
N VAL A 224 -0.89 -12.82 3.01
CA VAL A 224 -2.28 -12.33 3.14
C VAL A 224 -2.67 -12.17 4.61
N LEU A 225 -3.20 -10.99 4.96
CA LEU A 225 -4.11 -10.84 6.10
C LEU A 225 -5.53 -10.79 5.55
N ASP A 226 -6.33 -11.79 5.87
CA ASP A 226 -7.76 -11.82 5.59
C ASP A 226 -8.53 -11.37 6.83
N ILE A 227 -9.12 -10.19 6.76
CA ILE A 227 -9.90 -9.62 7.86
C ILE A 227 -11.28 -10.27 7.97
N ASN A 228 -11.69 -11.07 6.96
CA ASN A 228 -12.81 -11.99 7.06
C ASN A 228 -14.10 -11.37 7.65
N GLY A 229 -14.54 -10.25 7.06
CA GLY A 229 -15.75 -9.53 7.46
C GLY A 229 -15.60 -8.63 8.70
N ASN A 230 -14.39 -8.44 9.23
CA ASN A 230 -14.16 -7.60 10.41
C ASN A 230 -13.67 -6.20 10.03
N ASP A 231 -14.34 -5.18 10.56
CA ASP A 231 -13.86 -3.80 10.47
C ASP A 231 -12.61 -3.60 11.35
N LEU A 232 -11.59 -2.93 10.81
CA LEU A 232 -10.33 -2.66 11.49
C LEU A 232 -9.89 -1.20 11.32
N ILE A 233 -9.21 -0.67 12.35
CA ILE A 233 -8.57 0.63 12.32
C ILE A 233 -7.05 0.41 12.39
N PHE A 234 -6.32 0.94 11.41
CA PHE A 234 -4.87 0.94 11.38
C PHE A 234 -4.35 2.37 11.53
N HIS A 235 -3.50 2.58 12.54
CA HIS A 235 -2.70 3.81 12.65
C HIS A 235 -1.35 3.64 11.92
N GLN A 236 -0.99 2.40 11.58
CA GLN A 236 0.14 2.09 10.73
C GLN A 236 -0.07 0.79 9.94
N LEU A 237 0.32 0.81 8.66
CA LEU A 237 0.47 -0.34 7.80
C LEU A 237 1.97 -0.66 7.63
N LYS A 238 2.50 -1.54 8.48
CA LYS A 238 3.89 -2.00 8.42
C LYS A 238 4.08 -3.00 7.26
N ALA A 239 4.14 -2.50 6.04
CA ALA A 239 4.26 -3.30 4.82
C ALA A 239 5.64 -3.10 4.18
N ALA A 240 6.46 -4.17 4.13
CA ALA A 240 7.83 -4.07 3.62
C ALA A 240 7.93 -3.94 2.10
N ASP A 241 6.98 -4.53 1.37
CA ASP A 241 7.00 -4.58 -0.09
C ASP A 241 5.61 -4.92 -0.66
N TYR A 242 5.55 -5.03 -1.99
CA TYR A 242 4.35 -5.37 -2.76
C TYR A 242 3.68 -6.69 -2.37
N GLY A 243 4.38 -7.61 -1.72
CA GLY A 243 3.83 -8.88 -1.26
C GLY A 243 2.89 -8.75 -0.05
N ALA A 244 2.81 -7.57 0.58
CA ALA A 244 1.86 -7.31 1.65
C ALA A 244 0.42 -7.25 1.11
N ILE A 245 -0.46 -8.17 1.49
CA ILE A 245 -1.85 -8.20 1.03
C ILE A 245 -2.78 -8.04 2.23
N LEU A 246 -3.59 -6.99 2.22
CA LEU A 246 -4.73 -6.79 3.11
C LEU A 246 -6.00 -7.11 2.33
N ALA A 247 -6.73 -8.14 2.75
CA ALA A 247 -7.86 -8.68 2.03
C ALA A 247 -9.09 -8.84 2.92
N ASN A 248 -10.25 -8.86 2.29
CA ASN A 248 -11.46 -9.45 2.85
C ASN A 248 -12.05 -10.44 1.85
N ASN A 249 -11.96 -11.73 2.15
CA ASN A 249 -12.55 -12.79 1.32
C ASN A 249 -13.95 -13.22 1.78
N SER A 250 -14.49 -12.61 2.84
CA SER A 250 -15.87 -12.82 3.26
C SER A 250 -16.85 -12.30 2.21
N ALA A 251 -18.06 -12.86 2.17
CA ALA A 251 -19.14 -12.35 1.33
C ALA A 251 -19.61 -10.95 1.79
N ASP A 252 -19.51 -10.67 3.08
CA ASP A 252 -19.85 -9.37 3.66
C ASP A 252 -18.74 -8.35 3.45
N PHE A 253 -19.11 -7.09 3.24
CA PHE A 253 -18.15 -5.99 3.21
C PHE A 253 -17.57 -5.73 4.59
N ALA A 254 -16.30 -5.35 4.61
CA ALA A 254 -15.60 -4.85 5.80
C ALA A 254 -14.90 -3.53 5.46
N THR A 255 -14.80 -2.65 6.45
CA THR A 255 -14.18 -1.34 6.34
C THR A 255 -12.82 -1.32 7.04
N VAL A 256 -11.81 -0.85 6.31
CA VAL A 256 -10.48 -0.53 6.83
C VAL A 256 -10.37 0.97 6.98
N THR A 257 -10.29 1.46 8.21
CA THR A 257 -10.03 2.86 8.50
C THR A 257 -8.54 3.10 8.69
N LEU A 258 -7.98 4.04 7.94
CA LEU A 258 -6.60 4.49 8.07
C LEU A 258 -6.58 5.76 8.93
N ASP A 259 -6.01 5.67 10.13
CA ASP A 259 -5.88 6.78 11.09
C ASP A 259 -4.40 7.00 11.45
N TYR A 260 -3.56 7.17 10.42
CA TYR A 260 -2.10 7.33 10.59
C TYR A 260 -1.68 8.76 10.97
N SER A 261 -2.60 9.72 10.97
CA SER A 261 -2.28 11.10 11.32
C SER A 261 -2.07 11.23 12.82
N LEU A 262 -0.93 11.79 13.23
CA LEU A 262 -0.69 12.14 14.63
C LEU A 262 -1.68 13.20 15.08
N LYS A 263 -2.33 12.96 16.22
CA LYS A 263 -3.25 13.91 16.83
C LYS A 263 -2.44 14.86 17.72
N PRO A 264 -2.82 16.15 17.84
CA PRO A 264 -2.08 17.10 18.67
C PRO A 264 -1.87 16.62 20.12
N ASN A 265 -2.87 15.95 20.70
CA ASN A 265 -2.79 15.45 22.07
C ASN A 265 -1.83 14.27 22.24
N ASP A 266 -1.47 13.58 21.14
CA ASP A 266 -0.52 12.46 21.14
C ASP A 266 0.93 12.94 20.95
N ILE A 267 1.15 14.25 20.72
CA ILE A 267 2.49 14.83 20.65
C ILE A 267 3.07 14.92 22.06
N GLU A 268 4.08 14.08 22.31
CA GLU A 268 4.85 14.11 23.55
C GLU A 268 5.67 15.40 23.68
N LEU A 269 5.75 15.91 24.91
CA LEU A 269 6.57 17.08 25.25
C LEU A 269 7.92 16.63 25.75
N GLU A 270 8.91 16.78 24.90
CA GLU A 270 10.29 16.48 25.22
C GLU A 270 10.91 17.54 26.14
N SER A 271 11.90 17.11 26.90
CA SER A 271 12.76 18.00 27.68
C SER A 271 14.19 17.96 27.12
N TRP A 272 14.90 19.06 27.26
CA TRP A 272 16.32 19.11 26.88
C TRP A 272 17.12 18.08 27.67
N ALA A 273 17.99 17.33 26.98
CA ALA A 273 18.84 16.32 27.59
C ALA A 273 20.33 16.57 27.30
N GLU A 274 21.20 16.25 28.26
CA GLU A 274 22.66 16.35 28.12
C GLU A 274 23.23 15.47 26.99
N SER A 275 22.48 14.44 26.56
CA SER A 275 22.84 13.61 25.40
C SER A 275 22.88 14.41 24.10
N ARG A 276 22.16 15.54 24.02
CA ARG A 276 22.07 16.44 22.85
C ARG A 276 21.66 15.73 21.56
N ASN A 277 20.94 14.62 21.71
CA ASN A 277 20.34 13.84 20.63
C ASN A 277 18.82 13.97 20.75
N GLY A 278 18.16 14.11 19.60
CA GLY A 278 16.70 14.15 19.54
C GLY A 278 16.18 13.73 18.17
N THR A 279 14.88 13.56 18.09
CA THR A 279 14.19 13.21 16.84
C THR A 279 13.71 14.49 16.16
N ILE A 280 14.04 14.64 14.89
CA ILE A 280 13.59 15.78 14.08
C ILE A 280 12.06 15.79 14.05
N GLY A 281 11.45 16.95 14.30
CA GLY A 281 10.00 17.13 14.40
C GLY A 281 9.46 17.08 15.82
N ASN A 282 10.18 16.51 16.79
CA ASN A 282 9.71 16.45 18.18
C ASN A 282 9.55 17.84 18.78
N LEU A 283 8.55 17.96 19.66
CA LEU A 283 8.21 19.18 20.37
C LEU A 283 8.88 19.21 21.73
N TYR A 284 9.60 20.28 22.03
CA TYR A 284 10.30 20.48 23.29
C TYR A 284 9.69 21.61 24.09
N LYS A 285 9.58 21.40 25.41
CA LYS A 285 9.20 22.40 26.38
C LYS A 285 10.43 23.01 27.03
N TYR A 286 10.53 24.34 27.00
CA TYR A 286 11.56 25.10 27.70
C TYR A 286 10.94 26.05 28.72
N ASN A 287 11.17 25.78 30.00
CA ASN A 287 10.89 26.76 31.05
C ASN A 287 12.03 27.77 31.06
N ASN A 288 11.86 28.87 30.33
CA ASN A 288 12.91 29.85 30.07
C ASN A 288 13.18 30.70 31.33
N PRO A 289 14.35 30.55 31.99
CA PRO A 289 14.64 31.27 33.23
C PRO A 289 14.99 32.75 32.98
N TYR A 290 15.31 33.14 31.74
CA TYR A 290 15.74 34.50 31.40
C TYR A 290 14.56 35.44 31.16
N THR A 291 13.48 34.93 30.57
CA THR A 291 12.26 35.70 30.27
C THR A 291 11.07 35.30 31.14
N HIS A 292 11.22 34.29 32.00
CA HIS A 292 10.17 33.72 32.85
C HIS A 292 8.93 33.24 32.07
N THR A 293 9.16 32.71 30.87
CA THR A 293 8.11 32.16 29.99
C THR A 293 8.24 30.64 29.85
N THR A 294 7.14 29.98 29.47
CA THR A 294 7.22 28.62 28.92
C THR A 294 7.25 28.75 27.41
N ASP A 295 8.33 28.28 26.80
CA ASP A 295 8.60 28.39 25.37
C ASP A 295 8.56 26.99 24.75
N PHE A 296 7.93 26.86 23.59
CA PHE A 296 7.88 25.60 22.86
C PHE A 296 8.73 25.68 21.59
N PHE A 297 9.49 24.62 21.31
CA PHE A 297 10.36 24.52 20.15
C PHE A 297 10.22 23.19 19.43
N ILE A 298 10.17 23.22 18.10
CA ILE A 298 10.30 22.03 17.26
C ILE A 298 11.78 21.84 16.90
N LEU A 299 12.27 20.60 17.00
CA LEU A 299 13.64 20.25 16.65
C LEU A 299 13.80 19.99 15.15
N ASN A 300 14.72 20.68 14.49
CA ASN A 300 14.99 20.55 13.04
C ASN A 300 16.21 19.67 12.71
N LYS A 301 17.05 19.33 13.70
CA LYS A 301 18.26 18.50 13.52
C LYS A 301 18.33 17.41 14.58
N ASN A 302 18.91 16.26 14.24
CA ASN A 302 19.06 15.15 15.20
C ASN A 302 20.05 15.43 16.35
N ARG A 303 20.83 16.51 16.24
CA ARG A 303 21.76 17.03 17.25
C ARG A 303 21.42 18.46 17.59
N TYR A 304 21.42 18.80 18.87
CA TYR A 304 21.06 20.14 19.33
C TYR A 304 21.98 20.71 20.40
N GLY A 305 22.02 22.05 20.47
CA GLY A 305 22.62 22.80 21.57
C GLY A 305 21.55 23.31 22.54
N TYR A 306 21.86 24.39 23.26
CA TYR A 306 20.88 25.04 24.14
C TYR A 306 19.74 25.68 23.34
N PHE A 307 18.59 25.86 23.99
CA PHE A 307 17.49 26.65 23.43
C PHE A 307 17.88 28.12 23.27
N PRO A 308 17.34 28.82 22.26
CA PRO A 308 17.37 30.27 22.20
C PRO A 308 16.66 30.88 23.42
N ALA A 309 17.32 31.85 24.09
CA ALA A 309 16.77 32.49 25.29
C ALA A 309 15.78 33.63 24.99
N ASN A 310 15.69 34.08 23.74
CA ASN A 310 14.97 35.28 23.31
C ASN A 310 13.83 34.97 22.31
N GLN A 311 13.26 33.76 22.38
CA GLN A 311 12.12 33.35 21.55
C GLN A 311 12.39 33.43 20.03
N SER A 312 13.65 33.37 19.62
CA SER A 312 14.05 33.32 18.20
C SER A 312 14.15 31.88 17.70
N SER A 313 14.00 31.69 16.39
CA SER A 313 14.30 30.41 15.75
C SER A 313 15.75 30.38 15.25
N THR A 314 16.33 29.19 15.22
CA THR A 314 17.63 28.88 14.61
C THR A 314 17.47 27.79 13.55
N ASP A 315 18.59 27.37 12.96
CA ASP A 315 18.64 26.20 12.07
C ASP A 315 18.38 24.86 12.80
N VAL A 316 18.47 24.85 14.13
CA VAL A 316 18.22 23.68 15.00
C VAL A 316 16.85 23.77 15.66
N TRP A 317 16.49 24.93 16.20
CA TRP A 317 15.31 25.11 17.04
C TRP A 317 14.32 26.05 16.39
N LYS A 318 13.13 25.56 16.04
CA LYS A 318 12.04 26.40 15.56
C LYS A 318 11.13 26.78 16.71
N TYR A 319 11.11 28.05 17.10
CA TYR A 319 10.20 28.56 18.12
C TYR A 319 8.76 28.53 17.61
N VAL A 320 7.83 28.01 18.43
CA VAL A 320 6.40 27.84 18.07
C VAL A 320 5.43 28.42 19.09
N GLY A 321 5.89 29.33 19.95
CA GLY A 321 5.04 30.08 20.86
C GLY A 321 5.06 29.59 22.31
N HIS A 322 4.08 30.06 23.08
CA HIS A 322 3.91 29.77 24.51
C HIS A 322 2.67 28.92 24.83
N ASN A 323 1.78 28.74 23.85
CA ASN A 323 0.58 27.94 24.02
C ASN A 323 0.89 26.48 23.65
N GLN A 324 0.70 25.57 24.61
CA GLN A 324 1.00 24.15 24.42
C GLN A 324 0.14 23.53 23.32
N SER A 325 -1.17 23.78 23.30
CA SER A 325 -2.10 23.18 22.35
C SER A 325 -1.79 23.64 20.92
N ASP A 326 -1.48 24.92 20.72
CA ASP A 326 -1.09 25.45 19.41
C ASP A 326 0.25 24.88 18.96
N ALA A 327 1.22 24.74 19.88
CA ALA A 327 2.52 24.15 19.60
C ALA A 327 2.43 22.66 19.24
N GLN A 328 1.62 21.90 19.98
CA GLN A 328 1.33 20.49 19.71
C GLN A 328 0.63 20.33 18.36
N LYS A 329 -0.32 21.21 18.03
CA LYS A 329 -0.96 21.22 16.72
C LYS A 329 0.06 21.49 15.61
N LEU A 330 0.91 22.50 15.75
CA LEU A 330 1.96 22.81 14.77
C LEU A 330 2.95 21.67 14.59
N ALA A 331 3.31 20.96 15.67
CA ALA A 331 4.18 19.80 15.61
C ALA A 331 3.50 18.62 14.88
N ALA A 332 2.25 18.32 15.21
CA ALA A 332 1.46 17.31 14.52
C ALA A 332 1.32 17.63 13.03
N ASP A 333 0.93 18.86 12.68
CA ASP A 333 0.81 19.32 11.28
C ASP A 333 2.14 19.17 10.53
N HIS A 334 3.27 19.51 11.18
CA HIS A 334 4.61 19.36 10.59
C HIS A 334 5.00 17.89 10.33
N ILE A 335 4.72 16.98 11.28
CA ILE A 335 5.04 15.56 11.11
C ILE A 335 4.11 14.93 10.06
N ASN A 336 2.81 15.22 10.13
CA ASN A 336 1.81 14.71 9.18
C ASN A 336 2.05 15.18 7.75
N ALA A 337 2.72 16.33 7.55
CA ALA A 337 3.10 16.82 6.22
C ALA A 337 4.09 15.90 5.48
N ALA A 338 4.81 15.01 6.20
CA ALA A 338 5.70 14.03 5.58
C ALA A 338 4.95 12.98 4.73
N GLY A 339 3.64 12.81 4.97
CA GLY A 339 2.82 11.82 4.29
C GLY A 339 3.03 10.39 4.79
N TYR A 340 2.35 9.46 4.13
CA TYR A 340 2.34 8.04 4.45
C TYR A 340 2.38 7.23 3.16
N VAL A 341 3.06 6.08 3.14
CA VAL A 341 3.13 5.19 1.97
C VAL A 341 2.63 3.80 2.31
N PHE A 342 1.94 3.20 1.35
CA PHE A 342 1.56 1.79 1.39
C PHE A 342 1.99 1.10 0.10
N HIS A 343 2.99 0.23 0.22
CA HIS A 343 3.55 -0.57 -0.88
C HIS A 343 2.72 -1.81 -1.23
N GLY A 344 1.77 -2.19 -0.36
CA GLY A 344 1.05 -3.46 -0.47
C GLY A 344 -0.19 -3.43 -1.38
N GLN A 345 -1.06 -4.41 -1.19
CA GLN A 345 -2.24 -4.65 -2.00
C GLN A 345 -3.50 -4.66 -1.13
N LEU A 346 -4.57 -4.02 -1.63
CA LEU A 346 -5.91 -4.11 -1.07
C LEU A 346 -6.78 -5.04 -1.93
N LYS A 347 -7.45 -6.04 -1.34
CA LYS A 347 -8.22 -7.03 -2.12
C LYS A 347 -9.59 -7.39 -1.55
N GLY A 348 -10.53 -7.70 -2.43
CA GLY A 348 -11.81 -8.34 -2.09
C GLY A 348 -12.89 -7.36 -1.65
N ASN A 349 -13.74 -7.77 -0.71
CA ASN A 349 -14.91 -7.00 -0.28
C ASN A 349 -14.54 -5.93 0.75
N LEU A 350 -13.67 -4.99 0.35
CA LEU A 350 -13.15 -3.93 1.21
C LEU A 350 -13.68 -2.55 0.82
N ASN A 351 -14.13 -1.81 1.84
CA ASN A 351 -14.13 -0.35 1.84
C ASN A 351 -12.87 0.15 2.55
N VAL A 352 -12.32 1.27 2.08
CA VAL A 352 -11.18 1.93 2.72
C VAL A 352 -11.51 3.38 2.98
N GLU A 353 -11.24 3.83 4.20
CA GLU A 353 -11.55 5.17 4.67
C GLU A 353 -10.29 5.85 5.19
N ASN A 354 -9.96 7.01 4.63
CA ASN A 354 -8.86 7.88 5.11
C ASN A 354 -9.41 9.29 5.34
N HIS A 355 -9.66 9.62 6.61
CA HIS A 355 -10.20 10.92 7.02
C HIS A 355 -9.14 11.72 7.74
N LEU A 356 -8.44 12.58 7.00
CA LEU A 356 -7.40 13.43 7.58
C LEU A 356 -8.00 14.67 8.24
N PRO A 357 -7.35 15.25 9.26
CA PRO A 357 -7.75 16.53 9.82
C PRO A 357 -7.84 17.64 8.75
N ARG A 358 -8.77 18.59 8.91
CA ARG A 358 -8.86 19.75 8.02
C ARG A 358 -7.55 20.53 7.99
N GLY A 359 -7.11 20.92 6.81
CA GLY A 359 -5.85 21.64 6.61
C GLY A 359 -4.61 20.73 6.47
N SER A 360 -4.78 19.41 6.57
CA SER A 360 -3.70 18.46 6.27
C SER A 360 -3.15 18.65 4.85
N SER A 361 -1.83 18.63 4.71
CA SER A 361 -1.12 18.69 3.43
C SER A 361 -0.40 17.40 3.07
N GLY A 362 -0.27 16.46 4.00
CA GLY A 362 0.39 15.17 3.79
C GLY A 362 -0.32 14.31 2.74
N ALA A 363 0.47 13.56 1.98
CA ALA A 363 -0.03 12.62 0.98
C ALA A 363 -0.09 11.19 1.53
N LEU A 364 -1.22 10.50 1.34
CA LEU A 364 -1.23 9.04 1.27
C LEU A 364 -0.75 8.63 -0.13
N VAL A 365 0.33 7.86 -0.18
CA VAL A 365 0.95 7.36 -1.41
C VAL A 365 0.69 5.87 -1.51
N MET A 366 0.17 5.44 -2.66
CA MET A 366 -0.01 4.04 -3.01
C MET A 366 0.75 3.75 -4.31
N ASP A 367 1.83 3.01 -4.18
CA ASP A 367 2.63 2.45 -5.29
C ASP A 367 2.57 0.91 -5.33
N GLY A 368 1.71 0.32 -4.50
CA GLY A 368 1.27 -1.06 -4.60
C GLY A 368 0.10 -1.23 -5.56
N SER A 369 -0.97 -1.92 -5.16
CA SER A 369 -2.16 -2.09 -6.02
C SER A 369 -3.45 -2.21 -5.23
N ALA A 370 -4.58 -2.13 -5.92
CA ALA A 370 -5.87 -2.43 -5.31
C ALA A 370 -6.83 -3.08 -6.29
N ASP A 371 -7.62 -4.02 -5.78
CA ASP A 371 -8.70 -4.69 -6.49
C ASP A 371 -9.81 -5.02 -5.49
N THR A 372 -10.68 -4.03 -5.23
CA THR A 372 -11.77 -4.15 -4.25
C THR A 372 -13.14 -3.95 -4.88
N ASN A 373 -14.14 -4.62 -4.32
CA ASN A 373 -15.53 -4.48 -4.74
C ASN A 373 -16.21 -3.25 -4.10
N GLY A 374 -15.54 -2.57 -3.17
CA GLY A 374 -16.07 -1.49 -2.36
C GLY A 374 -15.57 -0.11 -2.79
N SER A 375 -15.69 0.86 -1.89
CA SER A 375 -15.26 2.24 -2.11
C SER A 375 -13.94 2.59 -1.42
N PHE A 376 -13.18 3.50 -2.02
CA PHE A 376 -12.09 4.20 -1.36
C PHE A 376 -12.53 5.64 -1.06
N THR A 377 -12.47 6.07 0.19
CA THR A 377 -12.86 7.41 0.64
C THR A 377 -11.65 8.17 1.14
N GLN A 378 -11.41 9.36 0.60
CA GLN A 378 -10.40 10.31 1.05
C GLN A 378 -11.07 11.63 1.44
N GLU A 379 -10.85 12.08 2.68
CA GLU A 379 -11.25 13.40 3.14
C GLU A 379 -10.03 14.20 3.60
N ASN A 380 -9.85 15.39 3.04
CA ASN A 380 -8.70 16.28 3.23
C ASN A 380 -7.35 15.65 2.79
N GLY A 381 -6.30 16.46 2.83
CA GLY A 381 -4.95 16.05 2.44
C GLY A 381 -4.84 15.63 0.98
N ARG A 382 -3.84 14.80 0.69
CA ARG A 382 -3.55 14.34 -0.66
C ARG A 382 -3.58 12.82 -0.75
N LEU A 383 -4.03 12.30 -1.89
CA LEU A 383 -3.97 10.88 -2.25
C LEU A 383 -3.26 10.75 -3.60
N THR A 384 -2.20 9.94 -3.66
CA THR A 384 -1.46 9.67 -4.90
C THR A 384 -1.43 8.18 -5.17
N MET A 385 -1.94 7.78 -6.34
CA MET A 385 -1.82 6.41 -6.86
C MET A 385 -0.85 6.43 -8.04
N GLN A 386 0.17 5.59 -8.02
CA GLN A 386 1.24 5.60 -9.03
C GLN A 386 1.77 4.20 -9.32
N GLY A 387 2.54 4.08 -10.40
CA GLY A 387 3.42 2.94 -10.60
C GLY A 387 4.56 2.91 -9.58
N HIS A 388 5.35 1.85 -9.63
CA HIS A 388 6.46 1.65 -8.70
C HIS A 388 7.79 1.61 -9.46
N PRO A 389 8.77 2.46 -9.13
CA PRO A 389 10.09 2.36 -9.74
C PRO A 389 10.74 1.01 -9.36
N VAL A 390 11.37 0.34 -10.33
CA VAL A 390 12.05 -0.94 -10.03
C VAL A 390 13.18 -0.71 -9.02
N ILE A 391 13.21 -1.52 -7.97
CA ILE A 391 14.25 -1.48 -6.94
C ILE A 391 15.57 -2.00 -7.49
N HIS A 392 16.65 -1.23 -7.30
CA HIS A 392 18.02 -1.63 -7.62
C HIS A 392 18.89 -1.74 -6.36
N ALA A 393 19.98 -2.51 -6.49
CA ALA A 393 21.04 -2.51 -5.47
C ALA A 393 21.76 -1.15 -5.44
N TYR A 394 22.20 -0.75 -4.26
CA TYR A 394 22.89 0.53 -4.06
C TYR A 394 24.00 0.39 -3.02
N ASN A 395 24.88 1.39 -2.98
CA ASN A 395 26.01 1.47 -2.07
C ASN A 395 26.11 2.84 -1.40
N GLU A 396 26.93 2.90 -0.35
CA GLU A 396 27.32 4.17 0.26
C GLU A 396 28.00 5.10 -0.76
N GLN A 397 27.78 6.42 -0.61
CA GLN A 397 28.28 7.43 -1.55
C GLN A 397 29.79 7.31 -1.83
N TRP A 398 30.60 7.06 -0.80
CA TRP A 398 32.06 6.96 -0.95
C TRP A 398 32.49 5.76 -1.82
N VAL A 399 31.70 4.68 -1.88
CA VAL A 399 31.95 3.54 -2.76
C VAL A 399 31.66 3.94 -4.19
N ALA A 400 30.51 4.57 -4.44
CA ALA A 400 30.13 5.06 -5.75
C ALA A 400 31.17 6.06 -6.30
N ASP A 401 31.60 7.02 -5.48
CA ASP A 401 32.63 8.01 -5.85
C ASP A 401 33.95 7.34 -6.23
N LYS A 402 34.36 6.31 -5.48
CA LYS A 402 35.60 5.57 -5.73
C LYS A 402 35.55 4.78 -7.05
N ILE A 403 34.40 4.19 -7.38
CA ILE A 403 34.20 3.45 -8.63
C ILE A 403 34.07 4.43 -9.82
N ALA A 404 33.42 5.57 -9.62
CA ALA A 404 33.35 6.66 -10.60
C ALA A 404 34.73 7.22 -10.95
N GLN A 405 35.65 7.34 -9.99
CA GLN A 405 37.05 7.72 -10.25
C GLN A 405 37.80 6.71 -11.12
N LEU A 406 37.31 5.47 -11.23
CA LEU A 406 37.84 4.44 -12.12
C LEU A 406 37.14 4.44 -13.50
N GLY A 407 36.21 5.37 -13.74
CA GLY A 407 35.49 5.54 -15.00
C GLY A 407 34.13 4.82 -15.08
N ASP A 408 33.63 4.24 -13.98
CA ASP A 408 32.35 3.54 -13.93
C ASP A 408 31.33 4.31 -13.07
N HIS A 409 30.28 4.80 -13.72
CA HIS A 409 29.21 5.60 -13.09
C HIS A 409 27.90 4.80 -12.87
N SER A 410 27.95 3.47 -12.93
CA SER A 410 26.76 2.61 -12.79
C SER A 410 26.30 2.38 -11.35
N VAL A 411 27.16 2.65 -10.36
CA VAL A 411 26.87 2.38 -8.94
C VAL A 411 25.87 3.40 -8.40
N LEU A 412 24.68 2.91 -8.03
CA LEU A 412 23.62 3.70 -7.44
C LEU A 412 23.85 3.92 -5.94
N THR A 413 23.26 4.99 -5.40
CA THR A 413 23.34 5.36 -3.97
C THR A 413 21.98 5.40 -3.27
N GLN A 414 20.93 5.01 -3.99
CA GLN A 414 19.56 4.87 -3.51
C GLN A 414 18.85 3.75 -4.28
N PRO A 415 17.82 3.10 -3.70
CA PRO A 415 17.17 1.94 -4.32
C PRO A 415 16.35 2.32 -5.56
N THR A 416 15.73 3.50 -5.57
CA THR A 416 14.82 3.97 -6.62
C THR A 416 15.03 5.46 -6.89
N SER A 417 14.67 5.94 -8.09
CA SER A 417 14.82 7.34 -8.50
C SER A 417 13.72 7.80 -9.47
N PHE A 418 13.48 9.10 -9.56
CA PHE A 418 12.45 9.65 -10.46
C PHE A 418 12.82 9.55 -11.94
N GLN A 419 14.13 9.56 -12.25
CA GLN A 419 14.66 9.61 -13.61
C GLN A 419 14.91 8.22 -14.22
N GLN A 420 14.76 7.14 -13.46
CA GLN A 420 14.92 5.80 -14.02
C GLN A 420 13.81 5.48 -15.04
N ASP A 421 14.17 4.68 -16.03
CA ASP A 421 13.28 4.33 -17.14
C ASP A 421 12.39 3.11 -16.83
N ASP A 422 12.81 2.27 -15.89
CA ASP A 422 12.18 0.99 -15.55
C ASP A 422 11.23 1.13 -14.36
N TRP A 423 9.94 1.08 -14.67
CA TRP A 423 8.85 1.17 -13.69
C TRP A 423 7.96 -0.06 -13.83
N GLU A 424 7.50 -0.58 -12.70
CA GLU A 424 6.46 -1.59 -12.62
C GLU A 424 5.09 -0.93 -12.76
N ASN A 425 4.27 -1.50 -13.63
CA ASN A 425 2.88 -1.06 -13.78
C ASN A 425 2.03 -1.51 -12.60
N ARG A 426 1.21 -0.59 -12.09
CA ARG A 426 0.28 -0.84 -10.98
C ARG A 426 -1.16 -0.61 -11.41
N THR A 427 -2.07 -1.39 -10.84
CA THR A 427 -3.51 -1.33 -11.13
C THR A 427 -4.28 -1.06 -9.85
N PHE A 428 -5.24 -0.14 -9.95
CA PHE A 428 -6.15 0.24 -8.89
C PHE A 428 -7.57 0.10 -9.41
N ALA A 429 -8.37 -0.76 -8.78
CA ALA A 429 -9.75 -0.99 -9.11
C ALA A 429 -10.60 -0.94 -7.83
N PHE A 430 -11.62 -0.09 -7.85
CA PHE A 430 -12.63 0.04 -6.80
C PHE A 430 -13.96 0.42 -7.43
N ARG A 431 -15.08 0.13 -6.77
CA ARG A 431 -16.40 0.57 -7.24
C ARG A 431 -16.50 2.09 -7.37
N SER A 432 -15.99 2.81 -6.36
CA SER A 432 -15.97 4.27 -6.36
C SER A 432 -14.80 4.84 -5.56
N LEU A 433 -14.26 5.96 -6.04
CA LEU A 433 -13.28 6.79 -5.35
C LEU A 433 -13.98 8.09 -4.91
N VAL A 434 -14.24 8.21 -3.61
CA VAL A 434 -14.94 9.36 -3.01
C VAL A 434 -13.91 10.35 -2.46
N LEU A 435 -13.94 11.58 -2.96
CA LEU A 435 -12.97 12.62 -2.65
C LEU A 435 -13.70 13.85 -2.08
N LYS A 436 -13.29 14.30 -0.90
CA LYS A 436 -13.86 15.48 -0.24
C LYS A 436 -12.75 16.39 0.29
N ASN A 437 -12.69 17.63 -0.19
CA ASN A 437 -11.63 18.59 0.16
C ASN A 437 -10.20 18.04 -0.08
N ALA A 438 -10.02 17.14 -1.05
CA ALA A 438 -8.78 16.40 -1.25
C ALA A 438 -8.06 16.81 -2.55
N ASP A 439 -6.74 16.67 -2.58
CA ASP A 439 -5.93 16.65 -3.81
C ASP A 439 -5.66 15.20 -4.21
N PHE A 440 -6.13 14.76 -5.37
CA PHE A 440 -5.91 13.43 -5.90
C PHE A 440 -5.03 13.46 -7.14
N GLY A 441 -4.03 12.58 -7.19
CA GLY A 441 -3.14 12.39 -8.34
C GLY A 441 -3.05 10.93 -8.79
N LEU A 442 -3.20 10.70 -10.09
CA LEU A 442 -2.87 9.42 -10.73
C LEU A 442 -1.58 9.58 -11.55
N GLY A 443 -0.47 9.06 -11.03
CA GLY A 443 0.88 9.18 -11.59
C GLY A 443 1.18 8.18 -12.72
N ARG A 444 2.39 8.28 -13.30
CA ARG A 444 2.88 7.38 -14.37
C ARG A 444 2.78 5.90 -13.98
N ASN A 445 2.71 5.02 -14.99
CA ASN A 445 2.69 3.56 -14.84
C ASN A 445 1.51 3.03 -13.98
N ALA A 446 0.46 3.83 -13.77
CA ALA A 446 -0.73 3.42 -13.03
C ALA A 446 -1.98 3.36 -13.91
N THR A 447 -2.78 2.31 -13.74
CA THR A 447 -4.14 2.22 -14.29
C THR A 447 -5.16 2.31 -13.16
N LEU A 448 -6.12 3.23 -13.27
CA LEU A 448 -7.24 3.37 -12.35
C LEU A 448 -8.56 3.04 -13.04
N THR A 449 -9.29 2.06 -12.50
CA THR A 449 -10.65 1.70 -12.93
C THR A 449 -11.64 1.96 -11.79
N THR A 450 -12.40 3.05 -11.87
CA THR A 450 -13.36 3.43 -10.81
C THR A 450 -14.33 4.51 -11.26
N ASN A 451 -15.38 4.75 -10.46
CA ASN A 451 -16.17 5.97 -10.56
C ASN A 451 -15.69 7.00 -9.54
N ILE A 452 -15.14 8.12 -10.00
CA ILE A 452 -14.70 9.22 -9.13
C ILE A 452 -15.91 10.05 -8.74
N ILE A 453 -16.04 10.35 -7.45
CA ILE A 453 -17.04 11.27 -6.88
C ILE A 453 -16.28 12.33 -6.10
N ALA A 454 -16.09 13.51 -6.70
CA ALA A 454 -15.30 14.59 -6.14
C ALA A 454 -16.18 15.77 -5.71
N ASN A 455 -15.96 16.24 -4.48
CA ASN A 455 -16.63 17.39 -3.90
C ASN A 455 -15.58 18.34 -3.32
N ASN A 456 -15.52 19.58 -3.83
CA ASN A 456 -14.49 20.56 -3.50
C ASN A 456 -13.07 19.97 -3.54
N SER A 457 -12.79 19.16 -4.56
CA SER A 457 -11.55 18.38 -4.65
C SER A 457 -10.85 18.59 -5.99
N LYS A 458 -9.54 18.45 -5.99
CA LYS A 458 -8.71 18.49 -7.20
C LYS A 458 -8.38 17.06 -7.63
N VAL A 459 -8.59 16.75 -8.90
CA VAL A 459 -8.34 15.43 -9.49
C VAL A 459 -7.38 15.63 -10.66
N THR A 460 -6.19 15.03 -10.60
CA THR A 460 -5.17 15.14 -11.65
C THR A 460 -4.84 13.77 -12.21
N LEU A 461 -5.31 13.48 -13.43
CA LEU A 461 -5.08 12.22 -14.13
C LEU A 461 -3.88 12.36 -15.05
N GLY A 462 -2.79 11.65 -14.77
CA GLY A 462 -1.47 11.96 -15.36
C GLY A 462 -0.76 13.05 -14.57
N ASP A 463 -0.71 12.87 -13.24
CA ASP A 463 0.05 13.74 -12.36
C ASP A 463 1.55 13.46 -12.52
N LYS A 464 2.35 14.53 -12.67
CA LYS A 464 3.81 14.43 -12.75
C LYS A 464 4.45 14.28 -11.36
N ARG A 465 3.74 14.72 -10.32
CA ARG A 465 4.16 14.65 -8.93
C ARG A 465 4.01 13.20 -8.46
N VAL A 466 5.14 12.54 -8.25
CA VAL A 466 5.22 11.16 -7.79
C VAL A 466 6.17 11.08 -6.60
N PHE A 467 6.19 9.93 -5.96
CA PHE A 467 6.97 9.69 -4.77
C PHE A 467 7.88 8.48 -4.93
N ILE A 468 8.98 8.49 -4.21
CA ILE A 468 9.86 7.33 -3.99
C ILE A 468 10.04 7.11 -2.49
N ASP A 469 10.28 5.86 -2.10
CA ASP A 469 10.79 5.54 -0.78
C ASP A 469 12.33 5.39 -0.82
N LYS A 470 13.06 6.23 -0.07
CA LYS A 470 14.52 6.14 0.06
C LYS A 470 15.00 4.88 0.80
N LYS A 471 14.08 4.13 1.42
CA LYS A 471 14.34 2.86 2.12
C LYS A 471 13.65 1.67 1.46
N ASP A 472 13.19 1.83 0.23
CA ASP A 472 12.49 0.78 -0.50
C ASP A 472 13.33 -0.51 -0.56
N GLY A 473 12.69 -1.65 -0.31
CA GLY A 473 13.33 -2.95 -0.20
C GLY A 473 14.13 -3.21 1.10
N ALA A 474 14.25 -2.25 2.02
CA ALA A 474 15.01 -2.40 3.27
C ALA A 474 14.16 -2.82 4.49
N GLY A 475 12.90 -3.21 4.29
CA GLY A 475 11.95 -3.62 5.34
C GLY A 475 10.75 -2.68 5.42
N THR A 476 10.09 -2.61 6.58
CA THR A 476 8.82 -1.88 6.76
C THR A 476 8.99 -0.37 6.98
N ASN A 477 10.21 0.11 7.20
CA ASN A 477 10.47 1.52 7.47
C ASN A 477 10.66 2.26 6.16
N PHE A 478 9.89 3.31 5.94
CA PHE A 478 10.00 4.15 4.75
C PHE A 478 10.57 5.55 5.06
N LYS A 479 10.97 6.25 4.01
CA LYS A 479 11.26 7.68 3.97
C LYS A 479 10.83 8.22 2.60
N LEU A 480 9.64 8.81 2.57
CA LEU A 480 9.04 9.39 1.38
C LEU A 480 9.82 10.63 0.90
N GLU A 481 9.97 10.71 -0.42
CA GLU A 481 10.44 11.90 -1.12
C GLU A 481 9.51 12.17 -2.30
N GLU A 482 8.99 13.39 -2.42
CA GLU A 482 8.22 13.85 -3.58
C GLU A 482 9.17 14.37 -4.66
N GLY A 483 8.85 14.09 -5.92
CA GLY A 483 9.55 14.62 -7.07
C GLY A 483 8.69 14.61 -8.33
N GLU A 484 9.28 15.02 -9.44
CA GLU A 484 8.61 15.01 -10.74
C GLU A 484 9.17 13.91 -11.64
N SER A 485 8.28 13.10 -12.23
CA SER A 485 8.62 12.11 -13.24
C SER A 485 7.59 12.12 -14.36
N THR A 486 8.03 12.35 -15.59
CA THR A 486 7.15 12.39 -16.77
C THR A 486 7.42 11.18 -17.66
N PRO A 487 6.39 10.40 -18.05
CA PRO A 487 6.55 9.23 -18.89
C PRO A 487 7.07 9.60 -20.28
N GLN A 488 8.15 8.94 -20.72
CA GLN A 488 8.72 9.13 -22.05
C GLN A 488 8.05 8.23 -23.10
N LYS A 489 7.52 7.07 -22.67
CA LYS A 489 6.87 6.09 -23.54
C LYS A 489 5.36 6.12 -23.31
N ALA A 490 4.59 5.80 -24.35
CA ALA A 490 3.13 5.69 -24.23
C ALA A 490 2.70 4.61 -23.22
N SER A 491 3.48 3.52 -23.10
CA SER A 491 3.25 2.44 -22.13
C SER A 491 3.38 2.88 -20.67
N ASP A 492 4.07 4.00 -20.42
CA ASP A 492 4.34 4.51 -19.07
C ASP A 492 3.32 5.57 -18.66
N LYS A 493 2.46 6.02 -19.60
CA LYS A 493 1.38 6.96 -19.27
C LYS A 493 0.38 6.30 -18.35
N SER A 494 -0.18 7.10 -17.44
CA SER A 494 -1.32 6.66 -16.65
C SER A 494 -2.56 6.46 -17.51
N LEU A 495 -3.43 5.56 -17.07
CA LEU A 495 -4.70 5.25 -17.73
C LEU A 495 -5.85 5.30 -16.74
N PHE A 496 -6.83 6.17 -16.98
CA PHE A 496 -8.08 6.20 -16.24
C PHE A 496 -9.23 5.59 -17.05
N LYS A 497 -10.04 4.75 -16.38
CA LYS A 497 -11.26 4.14 -16.91
C LYS A 497 -12.42 4.29 -15.92
N GLY A 498 -13.52 4.92 -16.35
CA GLY A 498 -14.77 5.00 -15.57
C GLY A 498 -15.44 6.36 -15.61
N GLY A 499 -16.42 6.61 -14.73
CA GLY A 499 -17.12 7.90 -14.65
C GLY A 499 -16.44 8.89 -13.72
N VAL A 500 -16.57 10.19 -14.00
CA VAL A 500 -16.14 11.25 -13.08
C VAL A 500 -17.32 12.16 -12.76
N LYS A 501 -17.70 12.24 -11.48
CA LYS A 501 -18.67 13.19 -10.95
C LYS A 501 -17.94 14.31 -10.20
N LEU A 502 -18.20 15.57 -10.57
CA LEU A 502 -17.58 16.76 -10.00
C LEU A 502 -18.65 17.68 -9.41
N GLU A 503 -18.49 18.08 -8.15
CA GLU A 503 -19.37 19.03 -7.46
C GLU A 503 -18.56 20.08 -6.69
N ASN A 504 -19.20 21.24 -6.44
CA ASN A 504 -18.75 22.27 -5.50
C ASN A 504 -17.31 22.73 -5.71
N ASN A 505 -17.01 23.39 -6.83
CA ASN A 505 -15.67 23.91 -7.17
C ASN A 505 -14.60 22.83 -7.32
N SER A 506 -14.99 21.60 -7.66
CA SER A 506 -14.01 20.56 -7.98
C SER A 506 -13.30 20.87 -9.30
N VAL A 507 -12.05 20.42 -9.41
CA VAL A 507 -11.20 20.62 -10.59
C VAL A 507 -10.71 19.28 -11.10
N LEU A 508 -10.96 18.97 -12.38
CA LEU A 508 -10.42 17.81 -13.07
C LEU A 508 -9.35 18.24 -14.08
N ASN A 509 -8.15 17.68 -13.99
CA ASN A 509 -7.08 17.84 -14.98
C ASN A 509 -6.83 16.50 -15.67
N ILE A 510 -7.00 16.45 -16.99
CA ILE A 510 -6.79 15.25 -17.82
C ILE A 510 -5.50 15.43 -18.63
N ASN A 511 -4.42 14.81 -18.18
CA ASN A 511 -3.09 14.86 -18.78
C ASN A 511 -2.64 13.48 -19.30
N GLY A 512 -3.10 12.39 -18.66
CA GLY A 512 -2.86 10.99 -19.05
C GLY A 512 -3.91 10.43 -20.02
N ALA A 513 -3.87 9.12 -20.25
CA ALA A 513 -4.89 8.45 -21.06
C ALA A 513 -6.22 8.39 -20.30
N PHE A 514 -7.32 8.75 -20.96
CA PHE A 514 -8.63 8.87 -20.32
C PHE A 514 -9.71 8.17 -21.13
N ARG A 515 -10.54 7.35 -20.47
CA ARG A 515 -11.70 6.67 -21.06
C ARG A 515 -12.88 6.78 -20.08
N GLY A 516 -13.77 7.74 -20.27
CA GLY A 516 -14.80 8.00 -19.27
C GLY A 516 -15.84 9.06 -19.62
N GLY A 517 -16.99 9.03 -18.94
CA GLY A 517 -17.99 10.10 -18.99
C GLY A 517 -17.79 11.11 -17.84
N ILE A 518 -18.23 12.36 -18.03
CA ILE A 518 -18.08 13.43 -17.04
C ILE A 518 -19.45 14.01 -16.68
N GLN A 519 -19.79 13.97 -15.40
CA GLN A 519 -20.94 14.68 -14.84
C GLN A 519 -20.41 15.78 -13.92
N ALA A 520 -20.58 17.05 -14.30
CA ALA A 520 -19.99 18.16 -13.56
C ALA A 520 -21.02 19.25 -13.25
N ASN A 521 -20.97 19.77 -12.02
CA ASN A 521 -21.76 20.91 -11.59
C ASN A 521 -20.88 21.90 -10.83
N GLY A 522 -20.88 23.17 -11.25
CA GLY A 522 -20.16 24.25 -10.55
C GLY A 522 -18.66 23.98 -10.42
N SER A 523 -18.02 23.48 -11.47
CA SER A 523 -16.69 22.86 -11.42
C SER A 523 -15.79 23.33 -12.58
N THR A 524 -14.60 22.75 -12.74
CA THR A 524 -13.70 23.03 -13.87
C THR A 524 -13.06 21.76 -14.42
N VAL A 525 -12.99 21.65 -15.74
CA VAL A 525 -12.32 20.55 -16.46
C VAL A 525 -11.25 21.13 -17.36
N ASN A 526 -9.99 20.76 -17.13
CA ASN A 526 -8.85 21.12 -17.94
C ASN A 526 -8.29 19.89 -18.64
N ILE A 527 -7.98 20.00 -19.92
CA ILE A 527 -7.53 18.87 -20.73
C ILE A 527 -6.26 19.28 -21.47
N SER A 528 -5.16 18.58 -21.17
CA SER A 528 -3.89 18.66 -21.89
C SER A 528 -3.54 17.35 -22.61
N SER A 529 -4.27 16.26 -22.32
CA SER A 529 -4.05 14.95 -22.90
C SER A 529 -4.27 14.93 -24.41
N ASN A 530 -3.39 14.20 -25.10
CA ASN A 530 -3.56 13.83 -26.51
C ASN A 530 -4.16 12.43 -26.70
N ASP A 531 -4.61 11.80 -25.61
CA ASP A 531 -5.19 10.47 -25.59
C ASP A 531 -6.42 10.40 -24.65
N ALA A 532 -7.41 11.25 -24.90
CA ALA A 532 -8.66 11.26 -24.13
C ALA A 532 -9.86 10.90 -25.00
N ILE A 533 -10.65 9.93 -24.54
CA ILE A 533 -11.95 9.57 -25.11
C ILE A 533 -13.01 9.85 -24.06
N LEU A 534 -13.87 10.81 -24.36
CA LEU A 534 -15.02 11.16 -23.54
C LEU A 534 -16.22 10.29 -23.94
N GLY A 535 -16.83 9.66 -22.95
CA GLY A 535 -18.15 9.07 -23.04
C GLY A 535 -19.24 10.13 -22.83
N ASP A 536 -20.42 9.68 -22.41
CA ASP A 536 -21.56 10.56 -22.17
C ASP A 536 -21.22 11.57 -21.07
N SER A 537 -21.41 12.86 -21.37
CA SER A 537 -20.93 13.95 -20.53
C SER A 537 -21.95 15.08 -20.41
N SER A 538 -22.26 15.47 -19.17
CA SER A 538 -23.20 16.53 -18.82
C SER A 538 -22.54 17.51 -17.85
N LEU A 539 -22.44 18.78 -18.25
CA LEU A 539 -21.68 19.80 -17.54
C LEU A 539 -22.53 21.05 -17.33
N SER A 540 -22.93 21.32 -16.08
CA SER A 540 -23.61 22.55 -15.68
C SER A 540 -22.65 23.47 -14.94
N ASP A 541 -22.67 24.76 -15.28
CA ASP A 541 -21.89 25.82 -14.64
C ASP A 541 -20.41 25.41 -14.48
N THR A 542 -19.86 24.79 -15.52
CA THR A 542 -18.55 24.15 -15.50
C THR A 542 -17.75 24.56 -16.72
N SER A 543 -16.59 25.17 -16.49
CA SER A 543 -15.68 25.53 -17.57
C SER A 543 -14.95 24.31 -18.12
N VAL A 544 -14.85 24.20 -19.44
CA VAL A 544 -14.10 23.15 -20.13
C VAL A 544 -13.00 23.79 -20.96
N ASN A 545 -11.75 23.47 -20.63
CA ASN A 545 -10.58 24.12 -21.22
C ASN A 545 -9.64 23.07 -21.82
N LEU A 546 -9.58 23.00 -23.15
CA LEU A 546 -8.57 22.26 -23.87
C LEU A 546 -7.39 23.19 -24.12
N VAL A 547 -6.20 22.78 -23.66
CA VAL A 547 -4.96 23.56 -23.82
C VAL A 547 -4.11 23.02 -24.97
N LYS A 548 -3.07 23.78 -25.32
CA LYS A 548 -2.18 23.49 -26.45
C LYS A 548 -1.72 22.04 -26.50
N GLY A 549 -1.96 21.38 -27.63
CA GLY A 549 -1.55 19.99 -27.88
C GLY A 549 -2.56 18.93 -27.41
N ALA A 550 -3.65 19.31 -26.74
CA ALA A 550 -4.73 18.38 -26.42
C ALA A 550 -5.41 17.86 -27.68
N ASN A 551 -5.80 16.58 -27.65
CA ASN A 551 -6.51 15.92 -28.74
C ASN A 551 -7.50 14.91 -28.15
N ILE A 552 -8.79 15.25 -28.23
CA ILE A 552 -9.85 14.46 -27.60
C ILE A 552 -10.89 13.96 -28.60
N LEU A 553 -11.57 12.88 -28.23
CA LEU A 553 -12.72 12.34 -28.96
C LEU A 553 -13.91 12.15 -28.03
N ALA A 554 -15.01 12.87 -28.27
CA ALA A 554 -16.29 12.64 -27.61
C ALA A 554 -17.13 11.63 -28.41
N THR A 555 -17.47 10.49 -27.82
CA THR A 555 -18.09 9.35 -28.53
C THR A 555 -19.58 9.16 -28.27
N LYS A 556 -20.14 9.77 -27.21
CA LYS A 556 -21.54 9.58 -26.80
C LYS A 556 -22.30 10.89 -26.57
N GLY A 557 -21.77 12.01 -27.06
CA GLY A 557 -22.34 13.35 -26.87
C GLY A 557 -21.76 14.09 -25.67
N ILE A 558 -21.86 15.42 -25.72
CA ILE A 558 -21.47 16.34 -24.64
C ILE A 558 -22.53 17.43 -24.51
N SER A 559 -23.11 17.61 -23.33
CA SER A 559 -24.08 18.67 -23.06
C SER A 559 -23.54 19.62 -22.02
N SER A 560 -23.25 20.86 -22.41
CA SER A 560 -22.82 21.93 -21.53
C SER A 560 -23.70 23.17 -21.67
N ASN A 561 -23.98 23.84 -20.54
CA ASN A 561 -24.57 25.17 -20.51
C ASN A 561 -23.51 26.29 -20.44
N SER A 562 -22.23 25.93 -20.54
CA SER A 562 -21.07 26.81 -20.38
C SER A 562 -20.21 26.80 -21.65
N VAL A 563 -19.20 27.66 -21.66
CA VAL A 563 -18.26 27.80 -22.78
C VAL A 563 -17.29 26.61 -22.79
N ILE A 564 -17.07 26.05 -23.97
CA ILE A 564 -15.99 25.10 -24.25
C ILE A 564 -14.87 25.84 -24.98
N ASN A 565 -13.71 25.98 -24.31
CA ASN A 565 -12.53 26.63 -24.86
C ASN A 565 -11.58 25.60 -25.49
N ILE A 566 -11.23 25.81 -26.76
CA ILE A 566 -10.34 24.96 -27.57
C ILE A 566 -9.15 25.81 -27.99
N SER A 567 -8.07 25.78 -27.20
CA SER A 567 -6.91 26.66 -27.39
C SER A 567 -5.71 25.90 -27.95
N ASP A 568 -5.36 26.09 -29.23
CA ASP A 568 -4.35 25.31 -29.97
C ASP A 568 -4.49 23.79 -29.75
N ALA A 569 -5.74 23.31 -29.75
CA ALA A 569 -6.12 21.95 -29.43
C ALA A 569 -7.12 21.38 -30.46
N ILE A 570 -7.34 20.07 -30.41
CA ILE A 570 -8.24 19.35 -31.31
C ILE A 570 -9.37 18.71 -30.50
N PHE A 571 -10.60 19.11 -30.79
CA PHE A 571 -11.82 18.49 -30.28
C PHE A 571 -12.50 17.71 -31.41
N ASN A 572 -12.60 16.38 -31.27
CA ASN A 572 -13.34 15.53 -32.21
C ASN A 572 -14.66 15.06 -31.59
N ILE A 573 -15.74 15.09 -32.37
CA ILE A 573 -17.07 14.63 -31.98
C ILE A 573 -17.45 13.45 -32.87
N ASN A 574 -17.91 12.36 -32.26
CA ASN A 574 -18.40 11.12 -32.84
C ASN A 574 -17.39 10.32 -33.69
N GLY A 575 -16.36 10.96 -34.25
CA GLY A 575 -15.27 10.32 -34.97
C GLY A 575 -14.11 11.28 -35.15
N ARG A 576 -12.90 10.74 -35.35
CA ARG A 576 -11.74 11.55 -35.72
C ARG A 576 -11.78 11.86 -37.22
N ALA A 577 -11.26 13.01 -37.62
CA ALA A 577 -11.32 13.46 -39.02
C ALA A 577 -10.53 12.53 -39.99
N ASP A 578 -9.56 11.79 -39.48
CA ASP A 578 -8.69 10.85 -40.19
C ASP A 578 -9.13 9.38 -40.09
N GLU A 579 -10.26 9.09 -39.43
CA GLU A 579 -10.76 7.73 -39.21
C GLU A 579 -12.17 7.55 -39.81
N THR A 580 -12.37 6.52 -40.63
CA THR A 580 -13.70 6.08 -41.07
C THR A 580 -14.24 5.00 -40.14
N SER A 581 -15.31 5.30 -39.41
CA SER A 581 -16.05 4.33 -38.59
C SER A 581 -17.35 3.91 -39.27
N HIS A 582 -17.68 2.62 -39.14
CA HIS A 582 -18.94 2.00 -39.59
C HIS A 582 -19.85 1.62 -38.40
N ALA A 583 -19.52 2.09 -37.20
CA ALA A 583 -20.22 1.77 -35.96
C ALA A 583 -20.61 3.06 -35.19
N LEU A 584 -21.00 4.10 -35.93
CA LEU A 584 -21.36 5.39 -35.34
C LEU A 584 -22.81 5.38 -34.84
N HIS A 585 -23.04 6.08 -33.73
CA HIS A 585 -24.35 6.29 -33.15
C HIS A 585 -24.72 7.78 -33.28
N PRO A 586 -26.01 8.14 -33.41
CA PRO A 586 -26.42 9.54 -33.43
C PRO A 586 -26.16 10.18 -32.06
N VAL A 587 -25.47 11.32 -32.04
CA VAL A 587 -25.11 12.03 -30.79
C VAL A 587 -25.57 13.48 -30.78
N TYR A 588 -25.97 13.95 -29.60
CA TYR A 588 -26.28 15.36 -29.36
C TYR A 588 -25.13 16.05 -28.62
N ASN A 589 -24.74 17.23 -29.12
CA ASN A 589 -23.64 18.01 -28.58
C ASN A 589 -24.07 19.46 -28.42
N SER A 590 -24.01 19.99 -27.21
CA SER A 590 -24.33 21.38 -26.93
C SER A 590 -23.31 22.05 -26.03
N ALA A 591 -23.04 23.32 -26.28
CA ALA A 591 -22.35 24.24 -25.39
C ALA A 591 -23.08 25.59 -25.41
N SER A 592 -22.80 26.49 -24.46
CA SER A 592 -23.24 27.88 -24.65
C SER A 592 -22.50 28.50 -25.84
N SER A 593 -21.19 28.23 -25.93
CA SER A 593 -20.37 28.53 -27.09
C SER A 593 -19.17 27.60 -27.18
N TRP A 594 -18.71 27.37 -28.41
CA TRP A 594 -17.51 26.64 -28.79
C TRP A 594 -16.47 27.66 -29.24
N ASN A 595 -15.46 27.91 -28.40
CA ASN A 595 -14.49 28.98 -28.64
C ASN A 595 -13.16 28.39 -29.11
N LEU A 596 -12.81 28.60 -30.37
CA LEU A 596 -11.54 28.19 -30.96
C LEU A 596 -10.54 29.34 -30.81
N ASN A 597 -9.46 29.13 -30.08
CA ASN A 597 -8.41 30.13 -29.86
C ASN A 597 -7.07 29.66 -30.43
N GLY A 598 -6.47 30.45 -31.33
CA GLY A 598 -5.18 30.14 -31.95
C GLY A 598 -5.30 29.35 -33.26
N ASP A 599 -4.25 29.44 -34.07
CA ASP A 599 -4.24 28.95 -35.45
C ASP A 599 -4.31 27.42 -35.56
N ASN A 600 -4.00 26.69 -34.49
CA ASN A 600 -4.06 25.23 -34.45
C ASN A 600 -5.34 24.69 -33.79
N ALA A 601 -6.27 25.57 -33.36
CA ALA A 601 -7.53 25.13 -32.79
C ALA A 601 -8.40 24.43 -33.87
N ARG A 602 -8.90 23.24 -33.55
CA ARG A 602 -9.73 22.43 -34.44
C ARG A 602 -10.97 21.91 -33.72
N LEU A 603 -12.13 22.12 -34.33
CA LEU A 603 -13.38 21.46 -33.95
C LEU A 603 -13.81 20.56 -35.10
N ASN A 604 -13.67 19.25 -34.93
CA ASN A 604 -14.03 18.24 -35.92
C ASN A 604 -15.34 17.58 -35.52
N VAL A 605 -16.38 17.85 -36.30
CA VAL A 605 -17.73 17.31 -36.09
C VAL A 605 -17.91 16.14 -37.04
N GLY A 606 -17.75 14.92 -36.51
CA GLY A 606 -18.01 13.69 -37.24
C GLY A 606 -19.50 13.55 -37.59
N PRO A 607 -19.85 12.64 -38.52
CA PRO A 607 -21.21 12.46 -39.00
C PRO A 607 -22.13 11.97 -37.86
N TYR A 608 -23.42 12.07 -38.08
CA TYR A 608 -24.51 11.77 -37.15
C TYR A 608 -24.38 12.52 -35.83
N SER A 609 -23.90 13.76 -35.90
CA SER A 609 -23.80 14.67 -34.76
C SER A 609 -24.74 15.86 -34.93
N ILE A 610 -25.58 16.10 -33.92
CA ILE A 610 -26.29 17.37 -33.72
C ILE A 610 -25.37 18.30 -32.93
N LEU A 611 -25.12 19.50 -33.44
CA LEU A 611 -24.31 20.52 -32.78
C LEU A 611 -25.14 21.76 -32.43
N SER A 612 -25.12 22.18 -31.17
CA SER A 612 -25.84 23.35 -30.67
C SER A 612 -24.90 24.28 -29.91
N GLY A 613 -25.12 25.59 -30.03
CA GLY A 613 -24.29 26.64 -29.44
C GLY A 613 -23.50 27.43 -30.47
N ASP A 614 -23.11 28.64 -30.10
CA ASP A 614 -22.41 29.55 -31.01
C ASP A 614 -20.96 29.10 -31.19
N ILE A 615 -20.38 29.31 -32.37
CA ILE A 615 -18.99 28.95 -32.65
C ILE A 615 -18.22 30.23 -32.91
N THR A 616 -17.22 30.50 -32.08
CA THR A 616 -16.35 31.66 -32.23
C THR A 616 -14.93 31.19 -32.53
N ALA A 617 -14.24 31.91 -33.42
CA ALA A 617 -12.86 31.61 -33.79
C ALA A 617 -12.00 32.87 -33.66
N HIS A 618 -11.00 32.81 -32.79
CA HIS A 618 -9.99 33.84 -32.60
C HIS A 618 -8.64 33.34 -33.15
N GLY A 619 -8.36 33.67 -34.42
CA GLY A 619 -7.21 33.18 -35.18
C GLY A 619 -7.64 32.31 -36.37
N ALA A 620 -6.71 31.56 -36.97
CA ALA A 620 -6.99 30.66 -38.10
C ALA A 620 -7.54 29.28 -37.67
N GLY A 621 -8.40 29.25 -36.64
CA GLY A 621 -9.07 28.03 -36.18
C GLY A 621 -9.93 27.42 -37.28
N VAL A 622 -10.07 26.08 -37.29
CA VAL A 622 -10.83 25.37 -38.34
C VAL A 622 -11.94 24.54 -37.71
N VAL A 623 -13.14 24.68 -38.26
CA VAL A 623 -14.28 23.81 -38.01
C VAL A 623 -14.46 22.90 -39.21
N SER A 624 -14.41 21.59 -38.98
CA SER A 624 -14.62 20.58 -40.04
C SER A 624 -15.88 19.79 -39.75
N ILE A 625 -16.71 19.57 -40.76
CA ILE A 625 -17.91 18.73 -40.69
C ILE A 625 -17.72 17.60 -41.72
N GLY A 626 -17.60 16.35 -41.25
CA GLY A 626 -17.10 15.22 -42.04
C GLY A 626 -18.05 14.02 -42.17
N GLY A 627 -17.75 13.10 -43.09
CA GLY A 627 -18.59 11.94 -43.45
C GLY A 627 -18.15 10.58 -42.87
N GLY A 628 -19.11 9.64 -42.77
CA GLY A 628 -18.96 8.26 -42.25
C GLY A 628 -20.31 7.51 -42.24
N GLU A 629 -20.39 6.33 -41.61
CA GLU A 629 -21.56 5.41 -41.66
C GLU A 629 -22.07 5.00 -40.26
N LEU A 630 -23.39 4.81 -40.12
CA LEU A 630 -24.07 4.42 -38.86
C LEU A 630 -23.85 2.93 -38.54
N SER A 631 -23.93 2.61 -37.24
CA SER A 631 -24.11 1.24 -36.77
C SER A 631 -25.39 0.61 -37.36
N PRO A 632 -25.37 -0.67 -37.76
CA PRO A 632 -26.58 -1.38 -38.18
C PRO A 632 -27.55 -1.64 -37.01
N ASP A 633 -27.05 -1.58 -35.77
CA ASP A 633 -27.78 -1.94 -34.55
C ASP A 633 -28.07 -0.69 -33.70
N LEU A 634 -29.06 0.11 -34.12
CA LEU A 634 -29.51 1.31 -33.39
C LEU A 634 -30.62 1.00 -32.39
N THR A 635 -30.60 1.64 -31.22
CA THR A 635 -31.72 1.55 -30.26
C THR A 635 -32.96 2.31 -30.76
N PRO A 636 -34.17 2.06 -30.18
CA PRO A 636 -35.35 2.85 -30.52
C PRO A 636 -35.17 4.37 -30.27
N GLU A 637 -34.51 4.75 -29.18
CA GLU A 637 -34.20 6.16 -28.87
C GLU A 637 -33.26 6.77 -29.91
N GLU A 638 -32.25 6.02 -30.35
CA GLU A 638 -31.32 6.45 -31.39
C GLU A 638 -32.03 6.60 -32.75
N ASN A 639 -32.99 5.73 -33.09
CA ASN A 639 -33.80 5.88 -34.30
C ASN A 639 -34.70 7.14 -34.23
N ILE A 640 -35.25 7.45 -33.07
CA ILE A 640 -35.99 8.70 -32.85
C ILE A 640 -35.05 9.91 -33.03
N LEU A 641 -33.88 9.89 -32.40
CA LEU A 641 -32.90 10.97 -32.56
C LEU A 641 -32.45 11.12 -34.03
N LEU A 642 -32.23 10.00 -34.74
CA LEU A 642 -31.87 9.99 -36.15
C LEU A 642 -32.95 10.64 -37.04
N SER A 643 -34.23 10.48 -36.69
CA SER A 643 -35.33 11.14 -37.43
C SER A 643 -35.24 12.68 -37.39
N VAL A 644 -34.68 13.25 -36.32
CA VAL A 644 -34.44 14.70 -36.17
C VAL A 644 -33.40 15.21 -37.16
N PHE A 645 -32.51 14.34 -37.64
CA PHE A 645 -31.52 14.71 -38.66
C PHE A 645 -32.16 15.00 -40.03
N ASN A 646 -33.40 14.57 -40.27
CA ASN A 646 -34.15 14.83 -41.51
C ASN A 646 -33.35 14.53 -42.80
N GLY A 647 -32.60 13.42 -42.81
CA GLY A 647 -31.79 12.98 -43.96
C GLY A 647 -30.39 13.59 -44.07
N TYR A 648 -30.04 14.58 -43.23
CA TYR A 648 -28.68 15.13 -43.19
C TYR A 648 -27.76 14.25 -42.33
N LYS A 649 -26.46 14.20 -42.66
CA LYS A 649 -25.47 13.55 -41.79
C LYS A 649 -25.14 14.39 -40.56
N ASN A 650 -25.29 15.71 -40.62
CA ASN A 650 -25.06 16.60 -39.50
C ASN A 650 -26.15 17.66 -39.50
N THR A 651 -26.62 18.03 -38.31
CA THR A 651 -27.51 19.16 -38.12
C THR A 651 -26.93 20.07 -37.04
N GLY A 652 -27.21 21.36 -37.14
CA GLY A 652 -26.77 22.27 -36.09
C GLY A 652 -27.56 23.56 -36.03
N ARG A 653 -27.48 24.23 -34.88
CA ARG A 653 -28.09 25.52 -34.63
C ARG A 653 -27.05 26.44 -34.00
N SER A 654 -26.46 27.29 -34.82
CA SER A 654 -25.54 28.37 -34.41
C SER A 654 -26.21 29.71 -34.69
N PHE A 655 -26.10 30.64 -33.74
CA PHE A 655 -26.49 32.03 -33.92
C PHE A 655 -25.20 32.84 -34.00
N GLU A 656 -24.82 33.28 -35.21
CA GLU A 656 -23.60 34.05 -35.50
C GLU A 656 -22.28 33.23 -35.61
N CYS A 657 -21.78 33.11 -36.85
CA CYS A 657 -20.34 33.05 -37.12
C CYS A 657 -19.87 34.51 -37.29
N SER A 658 -18.94 34.98 -36.46
CA SER A 658 -18.29 36.30 -36.63
C SER A 658 -16.80 36.15 -36.91
#